data_AF-A0A482YD06-F1
#
_entry.id   AF-A0A482YD06-F1
#
_cell.length_a   1.000
_cell.length_b   1.000
_cell.length_c   1.000
_cell.angle_alpha   90.00
_cell.angle_beta   90.00
_cell.angle_gamma   90.00
#
_symmetry.space_group_name_H-M   'P 1'
#
loop_
_entity.id
_entity.type
_entity.pdbx_description
1 polymer ?
#
loop_
_entity_poly.entity_id
_entity_poly.type
_entity_poly.pdbx_seq_one_letter_code
_entity_poly.pdbx_strand_id
1 'polypeptide(L)'
;MKPVNLDENSLNDVPVGDTYAVRFTLDAVFDNEGQYPRRNLKFTDGGGDDRTITMWKNSAPAEIYNEDYDRGATYLITAVEYDIDEGNDGTEYQNLTVQSDATLLEMEAPPTTEEALEDGLAETHDTSAASGDHGLTTFRATDDLPEYDVYEYELVPKRGFRPSGQNTLRATYKARRKVRQQLDVTPVVVGSAFKLVSLVKLAHERVDLPRFEINEVGTRPVVYADEDDREVLGEMLGEVLKDAKRDQYDIHGIDKILEIDPVIENEGFRLHERYNLTVEVLPTRAAYLHVDYRHRILSDQTLDQLDDGEIHPGLRVTPSYRDRGLYVIGVGPETVTDKLHIEGNKSLVQYHREEPWVDPAKVDEIENADREVVWTVRQRGDGTEMAFPPELLALQGHPENLARFAQDFAEKQRLNTRLSAQQCISNAESFVEQLGPLQFDEHTVEFESDPLLGDENISVQGLFDPEADVLQFSDGQTGTHPSDVTRLDVYEAPDSFHVCHIRMEKRDDRIQRGWSTLESKLEQIGAPPDDVEEVTFDATMSADQLGMEIAAEISDDHDYDAVFCTLPPKNTGYFDTVEPGRVYDEVKKVLATKDLNSQFAHEATLDERFTIINIALGLVAAAGGIPFTIERALPGDSELHLGIDVTHQYDESADGNHIHLAAATTAIHADGAVLGYTSSRPQSGEKIPPKELKEIVKQAVMGFRTRYDRYPNRITIHRDGFANEDLSDVETFLSELDVAYDVVEIRKQAPARVLKYSGAHFDTPQKATAAIYEDLPKAIVATFGEPETLASRESTGLPQPITVERAHGDTPIETLAAQTYLLSQAHIGASNATARLPITTMYADLASAAAARKHLPPTNKLRDKIGFI
;
A
#
# COMPACT_ATOMS: atom_id res chain seq x y z
N MET A 1 43.02 3.95 -7.80
CA MET A 1 42.33 2.79 -8.39
C MET A 1 41.33 3.31 -9.40
N LYS A 2 41.35 2.82 -10.63
CA LYS A 2 40.40 3.23 -11.67
C LYS A 2 39.18 2.30 -11.59
N PRO A 3 37.95 2.79 -11.38
CA PRO A 3 36.77 1.94 -11.41
C PRO A 3 36.42 1.57 -12.85
N VAL A 4 35.99 0.32 -13.05
CA VAL A 4 35.49 -0.20 -14.33
C VAL A 4 34.26 -1.06 -14.04
N ASN A 5 33.16 -0.78 -14.75
CA ASN A 5 31.95 -1.59 -14.68
C ASN A 5 31.91 -2.54 -15.87
N LEU A 6 32.35 -3.77 -15.67
CA LEU A 6 32.42 -4.74 -16.76
C LEU A 6 31.04 -5.23 -17.20
N ASP A 7 29.96 -4.95 -16.47
CA ASP A 7 28.59 -5.19 -16.96
C ASP A 7 28.18 -4.21 -18.08
N GLU A 8 28.82 -3.03 -18.13
CA GLU A 8 28.49 -1.94 -19.07
C GLU A 8 29.60 -1.65 -20.07
N ASN A 9 30.85 -2.00 -19.73
CA ASN A 9 32.03 -1.74 -20.54
C ASN A 9 32.58 -3.05 -21.11
N SER A 10 32.90 -3.08 -22.42
CA SER A 10 33.68 -4.17 -22.99
C SER A 10 35.10 -4.14 -22.45
N LEU A 11 35.66 -5.30 -22.10
CA LEU A 11 37.05 -5.40 -21.64
C LEU A 11 38.05 -4.97 -22.72
N ASN A 12 37.66 -5.05 -24.00
CA ASN A 12 38.48 -4.60 -25.12
C ASN A 12 38.72 -3.08 -25.14
N ASP A 13 37.86 -2.30 -24.47
CA ASP A 13 37.97 -0.85 -24.37
C ASP A 13 38.73 -0.39 -23.12
N VAL A 14 39.13 -1.33 -22.25
CA VAL A 14 39.87 -1.05 -21.02
C VAL A 14 41.38 -1.01 -21.32
N PRO A 15 42.13 0.01 -20.88
CA PRO A 15 43.58 0.05 -21.08
C PRO A 15 44.32 -1.12 -20.38
N VAL A 16 45.18 -1.82 -21.11
CA VAL A 16 46.01 -2.92 -20.59
C VAL A 16 47.18 -2.37 -19.76
N GLY A 17 47.58 -3.10 -18.71
CA GLY A 17 48.76 -2.80 -17.89
C GLY A 17 48.49 -1.94 -16.65
N ASP A 18 47.22 -1.84 -16.23
CA ASP A 18 46.77 -1.09 -15.05
C ASP A 18 45.96 -2.00 -14.10
N THR A 19 45.84 -1.56 -12.83
CA THR A 19 44.99 -2.19 -11.81
C THR A 19 43.68 -1.42 -11.62
N TYR A 20 42.58 -2.16 -11.64
CA TYR A 20 41.21 -1.64 -11.63
C TYR A 20 40.43 -2.12 -10.42
N ALA A 21 39.47 -1.29 -10.00
CA ALA A 21 38.36 -1.73 -9.18
C ALA A 21 37.26 -2.19 -10.12
N VAL A 22 36.97 -3.49 -10.16
CA VAL A 22 36.16 -4.12 -11.18
C VAL A 22 34.80 -4.51 -10.60
N ARG A 23 33.74 -3.93 -11.14
CA ARG A 23 32.35 -4.32 -10.88
C ARG A 23 31.91 -5.29 -11.99
N PHE A 24 31.31 -6.41 -11.63
CA PHE A 24 30.81 -7.42 -12.58
C PHE A 24 29.71 -8.27 -11.93
N THR A 25 28.79 -8.76 -12.75
CA THR A 25 27.74 -9.69 -12.35
C THR A 25 28.18 -11.12 -12.67
N LEU A 26 28.12 -12.00 -11.67
CA LEU A 26 28.71 -13.33 -11.77
C LEU A 26 27.82 -14.31 -12.53
N ASP A 27 28.35 -14.95 -13.57
CA ASP A 27 27.66 -15.99 -14.32
C ASP A 27 27.92 -17.40 -13.77
N ALA A 28 29.16 -17.69 -13.36
CA ALA A 28 29.56 -19.00 -12.83
C ALA A 28 30.92 -18.95 -12.13
N VAL A 29 31.17 -19.92 -11.25
CA VAL A 29 32.48 -20.13 -10.61
C VAL A 29 33.09 -21.46 -11.07
N PHE A 30 34.40 -21.45 -11.37
CA PHE A 30 35.14 -22.65 -11.72
C PHE A 30 36.36 -22.84 -10.82
N ASP A 31 36.44 -24.00 -10.17
CA ASP A 31 37.59 -24.40 -9.35
C ASP A 31 38.56 -25.30 -10.12
N ASN A 32 39.86 -25.05 -9.98
CA ASN A 32 40.91 -25.89 -10.51
C ASN A 32 41.88 -26.27 -9.39
N GLU A 33 41.91 -27.55 -9.01
CA GLU A 33 42.77 -28.10 -7.96
C GLU A 33 44.10 -28.68 -8.47
N GLY A 34 44.53 -28.31 -9.68
CA GLY A 34 45.77 -28.81 -10.31
C GLY A 34 47.07 -28.32 -9.66
N GLN A 35 48.18 -28.44 -10.40
CA GLN A 35 49.53 -28.05 -9.93
C GLN A 35 49.63 -26.58 -9.46
N TYR A 36 48.74 -25.71 -9.94
CA TYR A 36 48.57 -24.34 -9.49
C TYR A 36 47.09 -24.09 -9.16
N PRO A 37 46.67 -24.25 -7.90
CA PRO A 37 45.26 -24.16 -7.53
C PRO A 37 44.73 -22.73 -7.71
N ARG A 38 43.62 -22.60 -8.42
CA ARG A 38 42.96 -21.33 -8.73
C ARG A 38 41.46 -21.47 -8.79
N ARG A 39 40.77 -20.35 -8.57
CA ARG A 39 39.33 -20.17 -8.74
C ARG A 39 39.09 -19.09 -9.80
N ASN A 40 38.16 -19.31 -10.71
CA ASN A 40 37.82 -18.38 -11.79
C ASN A 40 36.36 -17.95 -11.66
N LEU A 41 36.14 -16.64 -11.66
CA LEU A 41 34.81 -16.01 -11.67
C LEU A 41 34.49 -15.65 -13.11
N LYS A 42 33.51 -16.34 -13.71
CA LYS A 42 33.05 -16.09 -15.08
C LYS A 42 31.95 -15.04 -15.07
N PHE A 43 31.99 -14.13 -16.02
CA PHE A 43 30.99 -13.09 -16.26
C PHE A 43 30.95 -12.75 -17.75
N THR A 44 29.89 -12.07 -18.19
CA THR A 44 29.76 -11.53 -19.53
C THR A 44 30.03 -10.03 -19.48
N ASP A 45 30.94 -9.52 -20.31
CA ASP A 45 31.26 -8.09 -20.31
C ASP A 45 30.21 -7.25 -21.09
N GLY A 46 30.29 -5.91 -20.99
CA GLY A 46 29.36 -4.99 -21.68
C GLY A 46 29.44 -5.01 -23.20
N GLY A 47 30.43 -5.72 -23.77
CA GLY A 47 30.52 -6.03 -25.20
C GLY A 47 29.84 -7.35 -25.59
N GLY A 48 29.36 -8.12 -24.62
CA GLY A 48 28.73 -9.43 -24.79
C GLY A 48 29.72 -10.61 -24.85
N ASP A 49 30.99 -10.40 -24.48
CA ASP A 49 32.00 -11.46 -24.49
C ASP A 49 32.06 -12.19 -23.13
N ASP A 50 32.16 -13.52 -23.16
CA ASP A 50 32.43 -14.34 -21.97
C ASP A 50 33.87 -14.13 -21.46
N ARG A 51 34.02 -13.63 -20.23
CA ARG A 51 35.29 -13.31 -19.59
C ARG A 51 35.46 -14.01 -18.24
N THR A 52 36.68 -14.02 -17.72
CA THR A 52 36.97 -14.61 -16.40
C THR A 52 37.94 -13.77 -15.58
N ILE A 53 37.64 -13.58 -14.30
CA ILE A 53 38.58 -13.08 -13.29
C ILE A 53 39.24 -14.28 -12.60
N THR A 54 40.56 -14.33 -12.60
CA THR A 54 41.35 -15.42 -12.01
C THR A 54 41.84 -15.07 -10.61
N MET A 55 41.73 -16.04 -9.70
CA MET A 55 42.17 -15.93 -8.32
C MET A 55 43.07 -17.10 -7.95
N TRP A 56 44.33 -16.80 -7.61
CA TRP A 56 45.29 -17.82 -7.20
C TRP A 56 45.25 -18.04 -5.69
N LYS A 57 45.16 -19.30 -5.23
CA LYS A 57 45.00 -19.65 -3.81
C LYS A 57 46.06 -19.07 -2.86
N ASN A 58 47.26 -18.82 -3.38
CA ASN A 58 48.41 -18.33 -2.61
C ASN A 58 48.69 -16.83 -2.81
N SER A 59 47.88 -16.12 -3.60
CA SER A 59 48.10 -14.70 -3.95
C SER A 59 46.87 -13.83 -3.74
N ALA A 60 45.66 -14.36 -3.94
CA ALA A 60 44.43 -13.65 -3.59
C ALA A 60 44.20 -13.64 -2.07
N PRO A 61 43.58 -12.60 -1.50
CA PRO A 61 43.21 -12.57 -0.09
C PRO A 61 42.28 -13.73 0.26
N ALA A 62 42.43 -14.29 1.46
CA ALA A 62 41.66 -15.47 1.90
C ALA A 62 40.15 -15.20 1.99
N GLU A 63 39.77 -13.96 2.30
CA GLU A 63 38.37 -13.49 2.35
C GLU A 63 37.73 -13.55 0.96
N ILE A 64 38.45 -13.11 -0.08
CA ILE A 64 37.96 -13.15 -1.46
C ILE A 64 37.99 -14.59 -2.00
N TYR A 65 39.08 -15.34 -1.76
CA TYR A 65 39.26 -16.71 -2.31
C TYR A 65 38.26 -17.73 -1.76
N ASN A 66 37.93 -17.64 -0.48
CA ASN A 66 37.03 -18.59 0.18
C ASN A 66 35.57 -18.12 0.22
N GLU A 67 35.23 -16.98 -0.38
CA GLU A 67 33.86 -16.47 -0.46
C GLU A 67 32.91 -17.47 -1.15
N ASP A 68 31.66 -17.51 -0.71
CA ASP A 68 30.61 -18.32 -1.33
C ASP A 68 29.85 -17.46 -2.34
N TYR A 69 30.40 -17.37 -3.55
CA TYR A 69 29.88 -16.48 -4.58
C TYR A 69 28.54 -16.96 -5.15
N ASP A 70 27.54 -16.08 -5.09
CA ASP A 70 26.21 -16.30 -5.64
C ASP A 70 26.13 -15.94 -7.12
N ARG A 71 25.59 -16.87 -7.91
CA ARG A 71 25.34 -16.64 -9.34
C ARG A 71 24.26 -15.56 -9.49
N GLY A 72 24.55 -14.55 -10.32
CA GLY A 72 23.67 -13.41 -10.57
C GLY A 72 23.89 -12.24 -9.61
N ALA A 73 24.70 -12.40 -8.57
CA ALA A 73 25.10 -11.29 -7.71
C ALA A 73 26.17 -10.42 -8.38
N THR A 74 26.13 -9.11 -8.10
CA THR A 74 27.13 -8.17 -8.56
C THR A 74 28.21 -8.00 -7.50
N TYR A 75 29.46 -8.22 -7.89
CA TYR A 75 30.62 -8.05 -7.04
C TYR A 75 31.48 -6.88 -7.50
N LEU A 76 32.08 -6.18 -6.53
CA LEU A 76 33.14 -5.21 -6.74
C LEU A 76 34.42 -5.72 -6.09
N ILE A 77 35.43 -6.03 -6.90
CA ILE A 77 36.78 -6.38 -6.43
C ILE A 77 37.69 -5.18 -6.65
N THR A 78 38.26 -4.63 -5.58
CA THR A 78 38.95 -3.34 -5.65
C THR A 78 40.31 -3.37 -6.37
N ALA A 79 41.02 -4.50 -6.38
CA ALA A 79 42.33 -4.62 -7.03
C ALA A 79 42.41 -5.82 -7.99
N VAL A 80 42.07 -5.60 -9.26
CA VAL A 80 42.19 -6.57 -10.35
C VAL A 80 43.14 -6.01 -11.41
N GLU A 81 44.23 -6.72 -11.68
CA GLU A 81 45.19 -6.37 -12.73
C GLU A 81 44.72 -6.90 -14.08
N TYR A 82 44.79 -6.06 -15.12
CA TYR A 82 44.51 -6.45 -16.49
C TYR A 82 45.79 -6.48 -17.33
N ASP A 83 46.13 -7.66 -17.85
CA ASP A 83 47.29 -7.87 -18.74
C ASP A 83 46.95 -8.73 -19.96
N ILE A 84 47.83 -8.76 -20.95
CA ILE A 84 47.77 -9.64 -22.13
C ILE A 84 49.02 -10.52 -22.17
N ASP A 85 48.83 -11.83 -22.04
CA ASP A 85 49.91 -12.82 -22.14
C ASP A 85 49.91 -13.53 -23.49
N GLU A 86 51.08 -13.79 -24.06
CA GLU A 86 51.23 -14.60 -25.28
C GLU A 86 51.48 -16.08 -24.93
N GLY A 87 50.60 -16.97 -25.41
CA GLY A 87 50.75 -18.41 -25.25
C GLY A 87 51.90 -19.00 -26.07
N ASN A 88 52.32 -20.23 -25.73
CA ASN A 88 53.37 -20.95 -26.46
C ASN A 88 53.02 -21.25 -27.95
N ASP A 89 51.76 -21.03 -28.35
CA ASP A 89 51.23 -21.15 -29.70
C ASP A 89 51.11 -19.80 -30.45
N GLY A 90 51.49 -18.69 -29.80
CA GLY A 90 51.40 -17.32 -30.35
C GLY A 90 50.02 -16.67 -30.20
N THR A 91 49.11 -17.28 -29.43
CA THR A 91 47.77 -16.72 -29.15
C THR A 91 47.86 -15.76 -27.96
N GLU A 92 47.34 -14.54 -28.11
CA GLU A 92 47.25 -13.56 -27.02
C GLU A 92 46.01 -13.85 -26.13
N TYR A 93 46.22 -13.89 -24.81
CA TYR A 93 45.19 -14.13 -23.80
C TYR A 93 45.04 -12.89 -22.91
N GLN A 94 43.84 -12.34 -22.86
CA GLN A 94 43.48 -11.26 -21.94
C GLN A 94 43.20 -11.82 -20.54
N ASN A 95 43.97 -11.40 -19.55
CA ASN A 95 43.94 -11.94 -18.19
C ASN A 95 43.56 -10.88 -17.17
N LEU A 96 42.51 -11.16 -16.39
CA LEU A 96 42.12 -10.40 -15.20
C LEU A 96 42.55 -11.17 -13.96
N THR A 97 43.44 -10.62 -13.13
CA THR A 97 43.99 -11.33 -11.96
C THR A 97 43.83 -10.52 -10.68
N VAL A 98 43.21 -11.14 -9.65
CA VAL A 98 43.03 -10.52 -8.34
C VAL A 98 44.36 -10.39 -7.60
N GLN A 99 44.64 -9.18 -7.11
CA GLN A 99 45.87 -8.84 -6.40
C GLN A 99 45.75 -9.05 -4.89
N SER A 100 46.89 -9.16 -4.19
CA SER A 100 46.94 -9.49 -2.77
C SER A 100 46.39 -8.43 -1.81
N ASP A 101 46.23 -7.19 -2.29
CA ASP A 101 45.65 -6.06 -1.56
C ASP A 101 44.19 -5.77 -1.96
N ALA A 102 43.57 -6.65 -2.75
CA ALA A 102 42.17 -6.53 -3.12
C ALA A 102 41.24 -6.66 -1.90
N THR A 103 40.09 -6.01 -1.98
CA THR A 103 38.94 -6.19 -1.08
C THR A 103 37.72 -6.54 -1.92
N LEU A 104 36.86 -7.41 -1.39
CA LEU A 104 35.59 -7.76 -2.01
C LEU A 104 34.48 -6.96 -1.35
N LEU A 105 33.65 -6.33 -2.16
CA LEU A 105 32.38 -5.74 -1.76
C LEU A 105 31.31 -6.40 -2.61
N GLU A 106 30.42 -7.16 -1.99
CA GLU A 106 29.18 -7.55 -2.64
C GLU A 106 28.31 -6.31 -2.75
N MET A 107 27.91 -5.97 -3.97
CA MET A 107 27.08 -4.82 -4.21
C MET A 107 25.64 -5.31 -4.25
N GLU A 108 24.87 -5.08 -3.19
CA GLU A 108 23.42 -5.17 -3.30
C GLU A 108 22.98 -4.22 -4.41
N ALA A 109 22.23 -4.75 -5.38
CA ALA A 109 21.63 -3.93 -6.41
C ALA A 109 20.80 -2.80 -5.76
N PRO A 110 20.73 -1.60 -6.36
CA PRO A 110 19.67 -0.67 -5.98
C PRO A 110 18.33 -1.41 -6.08
N PRO A 111 17.35 -1.11 -5.19
CA PRO A 111 16.10 -1.85 -5.14
C PRO A 111 15.49 -1.86 -6.54
N THR A 112 15.59 -3.01 -7.20
CA THR A 112 14.73 -3.34 -8.32
C THR A 112 13.32 -3.37 -7.77
N THR A 113 12.36 -3.07 -8.62
CA THR A 113 10.94 -2.92 -8.32
C THR A 113 10.39 -4.24 -7.76
N GLU A 114 10.68 -4.55 -6.50
CA GLU A 114 10.26 -5.74 -5.78
C GLU A 114 8.86 -5.50 -5.19
N GLU A 115 7.96 -5.02 -6.03
CA GLU A 115 6.50 -5.12 -5.88
C GLU A 115 5.86 -5.90 -7.05
N ALA A 116 6.63 -6.54 -7.94
CA ALA A 116 6.08 -7.43 -8.96
C ALA A 116 6.98 -8.65 -9.25
N LEU A 117 6.59 -9.79 -8.67
CA LEU A 117 6.59 -11.14 -9.29
C LEU A 117 7.75 -11.63 -10.17
N GLU A 118 8.42 -12.71 -9.71
CA GLU A 118 8.93 -13.81 -10.58
C GLU A 118 9.62 -14.95 -9.81
N ASP A 119 9.70 -16.23 -10.21
CA ASP A 119 8.74 -17.31 -10.55
C ASP A 119 9.55 -18.65 -10.47
N GLY A 120 8.90 -19.83 -10.35
CA GLY A 120 9.51 -21.10 -10.81
C GLY A 120 9.63 -22.33 -9.89
N LEU A 121 8.57 -23.16 -9.89
CA LEU A 121 8.52 -24.65 -9.94
C LEU A 121 9.13 -25.52 -8.80
N ALA A 122 8.29 -26.25 -8.05
CA ALA A 122 7.92 -27.66 -8.33
C ALA A 122 7.14 -28.35 -7.19
N GLU A 123 6.26 -29.27 -7.62
CA GLU A 123 5.61 -30.39 -6.93
C GLU A 123 4.32 -30.16 -6.08
N THR A 124 3.28 -30.84 -6.57
CA THR A 124 1.88 -30.98 -6.14
C THR A 124 1.66 -31.49 -4.72
N HIS A 125 0.52 -31.17 -4.09
CA HIS A 125 -0.43 -32.16 -3.55
C HIS A 125 -1.83 -31.59 -3.21
N ASP A 126 -2.85 -32.39 -3.56
CA ASP A 126 -4.28 -32.47 -3.13
C ASP A 126 -4.98 -31.22 -2.57
N THR A 127 -5.86 -30.64 -3.39
CA THR A 127 -6.86 -29.63 -3.02
C THR A 127 -8.26 -30.25 -2.97
N SER A 128 -8.71 -30.59 -1.77
CA SER A 128 -10.14 -30.56 -1.45
C SER A 128 -10.29 -29.99 -0.03
N ALA A 129 -10.50 -28.68 0.08
CA ALA A 129 -10.79 -28.05 1.36
C ALA A 129 -12.24 -28.35 1.74
N ALA A 130 -12.42 -29.05 2.86
CA ALA A 130 -13.72 -29.14 3.51
C ALA A 130 -13.91 -27.92 4.42
N SER A 131 -15.15 -27.54 4.71
CA SER A 131 -15.42 -26.57 5.79
C SER A 131 -14.78 -27.08 7.09
N GLY A 132 -13.81 -26.34 7.64
CA GLY A 132 -13.03 -26.74 8.82
C GLY A 132 -11.50 -26.65 8.67
N ASP A 133 -10.99 -26.35 7.47
CA ASP A 133 -9.55 -26.29 7.17
C ASP A 133 -8.97 -24.86 7.25
N HIS A 134 -9.72 -23.88 7.78
CA HIS A 134 -9.28 -22.48 7.91
C HIS A 134 -9.69 -21.89 9.25
N GLY A 135 -9.03 -20.81 9.65
CA GLY A 135 -9.33 -20.10 10.88
C GLY A 135 -8.92 -18.63 10.83
N LEU A 136 -9.09 -17.96 11.96
CA LEU A 136 -8.77 -16.55 12.14
C LEU A 136 -7.81 -16.33 13.30
N THR A 137 -7.04 -15.25 13.27
CA THR A 137 -6.38 -14.69 14.47
C THR A 137 -7.40 -13.99 15.39
N THR A 138 -8.45 -14.74 15.75
CA THR A 138 -9.61 -14.29 16.53
C THR A 138 -9.85 -15.29 17.65
N PHE A 139 -10.20 -14.78 18.82
CA PHE A 139 -10.32 -15.55 20.05
C PHE A 139 -11.67 -15.26 20.69
N ARG A 140 -12.45 -16.30 20.95
CA ARG A 140 -13.79 -16.17 21.54
C ARG A 140 -13.69 -16.04 23.06
N ALA A 141 -14.54 -15.22 23.67
CA ALA A 141 -14.74 -15.28 25.11
C ALA A 141 -15.29 -16.64 25.54
N THR A 142 -14.84 -17.17 26.67
CA THR A 142 -15.23 -18.50 27.18
C THR A 142 -16.74 -18.61 27.45
N ASP A 143 -17.35 -17.49 27.84
CA ASP A 143 -18.77 -17.38 28.16
C ASP A 143 -19.38 -16.18 27.43
N ASP A 144 -20.67 -16.29 27.10
CA ASP A 144 -21.45 -15.16 26.61
C ASP A 144 -21.55 -14.06 27.68
N LEU A 145 -21.54 -12.80 27.24
CA LEU A 145 -21.71 -11.67 28.14
C LEU A 145 -23.09 -11.68 28.82
N PRO A 146 -23.17 -11.37 30.12
CA PRO A 146 -24.43 -11.26 30.84
C PRO A 146 -25.21 -10.00 30.43
N GLU A 147 -26.43 -9.86 30.94
CA GLU A 147 -27.16 -8.60 30.83
C GLU A 147 -26.49 -7.53 31.69
N TYR A 148 -26.17 -6.39 31.09
CA TYR A 148 -25.55 -5.26 31.77
C TYR A 148 -26.52 -4.09 31.93
N ASP A 149 -26.36 -3.37 33.04
CA ASP A 149 -26.92 -2.05 33.25
C ASP A 149 -25.79 -1.02 33.19
N VAL A 150 -25.95 0.02 32.38
CA VAL A 150 -24.96 1.10 32.23
C VAL A 150 -25.45 2.40 32.87
N TYR A 151 -24.53 3.14 33.48
CA TYR A 151 -24.77 4.48 34.00
C TYR A 151 -24.50 5.52 32.91
N GLU A 152 -25.47 6.41 32.70
CA GLU A 152 -25.37 7.48 31.72
C GLU A 152 -25.16 8.85 32.38
N TYR A 153 -24.26 9.63 31.80
CA TYR A 153 -23.93 10.98 32.25
C TYR A 153 -23.93 11.96 31.08
N GLU A 154 -24.55 13.12 31.29
CA GLU A 154 -24.56 14.22 30.34
C GLU A 154 -23.51 15.28 30.72
N LEU A 155 -22.70 15.70 29.75
CA LEU A 155 -21.75 16.79 29.88
C LEU A 155 -22.40 18.10 29.46
N VAL A 156 -22.83 18.90 30.43
CA VAL A 156 -23.43 20.20 30.18
C VAL A 156 -22.35 21.26 30.00
N PRO A 157 -22.24 21.92 28.83
CA PRO A 157 -21.23 22.94 28.60
C PRO A 157 -21.40 24.14 29.55
N LYS A 158 -20.32 24.56 30.22
CA LYS A 158 -20.31 25.77 31.05
C LYS A 158 -20.51 27.03 30.21
N ARG A 159 -21.04 28.10 30.81
CA ARG A 159 -21.39 29.35 30.12
C ARG A 159 -20.19 29.89 29.31
N GLY A 160 -20.42 30.07 28.00
CA GLY A 160 -19.42 30.60 27.06
C GLY A 160 -18.67 29.51 26.27
N PHE A 161 -18.81 28.24 26.62
CA PHE A 161 -18.26 27.13 25.84
C PHE A 161 -19.35 26.50 24.96
N ARG A 162 -19.21 26.62 23.65
CA ARG A 162 -20.16 26.06 22.65
C ARG A 162 -19.37 25.46 21.48
N PRO A 163 -18.79 24.26 21.64
CA PRO A 163 -18.15 23.58 20.53
C PRO A 163 -19.21 23.14 19.51
N SER A 164 -18.83 23.07 18.24
CA SER A 164 -19.69 22.62 17.14
C SER A 164 -18.98 21.59 16.26
N GLY A 165 -19.75 20.70 15.62
CA GLY A 165 -19.22 19.65 14.76
C GLY A 165 -18.22 18.72 15.48
N GLN A 166 -17.14 18.36 14.80
CA GLN A 166 -16.08 17.47 15.34
C GLN A 166 -15.45 17.97 16.64
N ASN A 167 -15.45 19.29 16.90
CA ASN A 167 -14.91 19.85 18.13
C ASN A 167 -15.72 19.41 19.38
N THR A 168 -16.98 19.03 19.19
CA THR A 168 -17.85 18.53 20.26
C THR A 168 -17.40 17.15 20.75
N LEU A 169 -17.22 16.20 19.83
CA LEU A 169 -16.73 14.86 20.18
C LEU A 169 -15.33 14.93 20.79
N ARG A 170 -14.42 15.71 20.19
CA ARG A 170 -13.07 15.91 20.74
C ARG A 170 -13.08 16.49 22.15
N ALA A 171 -14.00 17.41 22.45
CA ALA A 171 -14.17 17.94 23.81
C ALA A 171 -14.70 16.88 24.78
N THR A 172 -15.58 15.99 24.32
CA THR A 172 -16.16 14.87 25.08
C THR A 172 -15.08 13.85 25.45
N TYR A 173 -14.25 13.40 24.50
CA TYR A 173 -13.11 12.52 24.79
C TYR A 173 -12.10 13.14 25.77
N LYS A 174 -11.83 14.45 25.66
CA LYS A 174 -10.98 15.15 26.63
C LYS A 174 -11.59 15.17 28.04
N ALA A 175 -12.90 15.33 28.14
CA ALA A 175 -13.61 15.23 29.41
C ALA A 175 -13.54 13.82 29.99
N ARG A 176 -13.83 12.79 29.18
CA ARG A 176 -13.68 11.36 29.54
C ARG A 176 -12.29 11.06 30.13
N ARG A 177 -11.22 11.47 29.42
CA ARG A 177 -9.84 11.27 29.88
C ARG A 177 -9.59 11.89 31.26
N LYS A 178 -10.12 13.09 31.51
CA LYS A 178 -9.99 13.76 32.82
C LYS A 178 -10.81 13.08 33.92
N VAL A 179 -12.03 12.62 33.59
CA VAL A 179 -12.87 11.86 34.52
C VAL A 179 -12.13 10.60 34.98
N ARG A 180 -11.63 9.79 34.04
CA ARG A 180 -10.85 8.58 34.35
C ARG A 180 -9.61 8.91 35.19
N GLN A 181 -8.86 9.95 34.84
CA GLN A 181 -7.66 10.35 35.57
C GLN A 181 -7.94 10.84 37.00
N GLN A 182 -9.03 11.59 37.23
CA GLN A 182 -9.35 12.15 38.56
C GLN A 182 -10.03 11.13 39.48
N LEU A 183 -10.78 10.20 38.92
CA LEU A 183 -11.53 9.20 39.70
C LEU A 183 -10.81 7.85 39.82
N ASP A 184 -9.85 7.57 38.94
CA ASP A 184 -9.18 6.27 38.83
C ASP A 184 -10.18 5.12 38.64
N VAL A 185 -11.06 5.29 37.64
CA VAL A 185 -12.16 4.37 37.32
C VAL A 185 -12.16 3.98 35.85
N THR A 186 -12.47 2.71 35.60
CA THR A 186 -12.60 2.09 34.28
C THR A 186 -13.65 0.97 34.36
N PRO A 187 -14.46 0.75 33.31
CA PRO A 187 -14.47 1.48 32.04
C PRO A 187 -15.38 2.71 32.04
N VAL A 188 -14.95 3.77 31.36
CA VAL A 188 -15.75 4.97 31.04
C VAL A 188 -15.50 5.32 29.58
N VAL A 189 -16.57 5.31 28.78
CA VAL A 189 -16.52 5.49 27.32
C VAL A 189 -17.38 6.66 26.87
N VAL A 190 -17.24 7.06 25.61
CA VAL A 190 -18.06 8.12 25.00
C VAL A 190 -19.21 7.45 24.26
N GLY A 191 -20.43 7.53 24.77
CA GLY A 191 -21.59 6.98 24.05
C GLY A 191 -22.03 7.86 22.87
N SER A 192 -21.90 9.18 23.00
CA SER A 192 -22.11 10.13 21.91
C SER A 192 -21.58 11.51 22.28
N ALA A 193 -21.73 12.50 21.40
CA ALA A 193 -21.43 13.90 21.69
C ALA A 193 -22.05 14.34 23.04
N PHE A 194 -21.20 14.80 23.96
CA PHE A 194 -21.56 15.20 25.33
C PHE A 194 -22.16 14.11 26.23
N LYS A 195 -22.08 12.83 25.86
CA LYS A 195 -22.52 11.73 26.73
C LYS A 195 -21.37 10.82 27.10
N LEU A 196 -21.28 10.49 28.39
CA LEU A 196 -20.40 9.47 28.92
C LEU A 196 -21.25 8.29 29.40
N VAL A 197 -20.73 7.08 29.18
CA VAL A 197 -21.36 5.84 29.62
C VAL A 197 -20.33 5.04 30.42
N SER A 198 -20.76 4.39 31.50
CA SER A 198 -19.88 3.59 32.36
C SER A 198 -20.62 2.39 32.93
N LEU A 199 -19.91 1.27 33.12
CA LEU A 199 -20.43 0.13 33.89
C LEU A 199 -20.41 0.39 35.39
N VAL A 200 -19.55 1.30 35.86
CA VAL A 200 -19.43 1.63 37.28
C VAL A 200 -20.05 2.98 37.59
N LYS A 201 -20.68 3.10 38.76
CA LYS A 201 -21.22 4.39 39.21
C LYS A 201 -20.09 5.38 39.49
N LEU A 202 -20.12 6.54 38.83
CA LEU A 202 -19.12 7.58 38.96
C LEU A 202 -19.44 8.51 40.13
N ALA A 203 -18.44 8.77 40.98
CA ALA A 203 -18.45 9.87 41.95
C ALA A 203 -18.21 11.21 41.25
N HIS A 204 -19.05 11.52 40.25
CA HIS A 204 -18.89 12.61 39.30
C HIS A 204 -18.82 14.00 39.95
N GLU A 205 -19.37 14.17 41.15
CA GLU A 205 -19.31 15.42 41.92
C GLU A 205 -17.89 15.78 42.38
N ARG A 206 -16.96 14.81 42.37
CA ARG A 206 -15.54 15.01 42.69
C ARG A 206 -14.70 15.45 41.48
N VAL A 207 -15.28 15.42 40.28
CA VAL A 207 -14.55 15.76 39.05
C VAL A 207 -14.67 17.24 38.75
N ASP A 208 -13.54 17.92 38.63
CA ASP A 208 -13.51 19.29 38.10
C ASP A 208 -13.13 19.28 36.61
N LEU A 209 -14.13 19.63 35.78
CA LEU A 209 -13.96 19.86 34.35
C LEU A 209 -14.02 21.37 34.04
N PRO A 210 -12.97 21.96 33.43
CA PRO A 210 -12.96 23.40 33.14
C PRO A 210 -14.09 23.89 32.22
N ARG A 211 -14.61 23.00 31.36
CA ARG A 211 -15.55 23.34 30.27
C ARG A 211 -16.94 22.73 30.43
N PHE A 212 -17.13 21.82 31.38
CA PHE A 212 -18.35 21.05 31.54
C PHE A 212 -18.76 20.93 33.00
N GLU A 213 -20.06 20.78 33.22
CA GLU A 213 -20.64 20.17 34.41
C GLU A 213 -21.10 18.75 34.03
N ILE A 214 -21.05 17.81 34.96
CA ILE A 214 -21.48 16.42 34.72
C ILE A 214 -22.80 16.22 35.44
N ASN A 215 -23.83 15.79 34.72
CA ASN A 215 -25.13 15.43 35.27
C ASN A 215 -25.35 13.92 35.13
N GLU A 216 -25.62 13.23 36.24
CA GLU A 216 -26.12 11.84 36.20
C GLU A 216 -27.53 11.83 35.59
N VAL A 217 -27.70 11.08 34.50
CA VAL A 217 -28.99 10.88 33.86
C VAL A 217 -29.73 9.73 34.54
N GLY A 218 -29.03 8.63 34.79
CA GLY A 218 -29.55 7.44 35.45
C GLY A 218 -28.86 6.17 34.96
N THR A 219 -29.55 5.04 35.13
CA THR A 219 -29.11 3.73 34.67
C THR A 219 -30.08 3.23 33.60
N ARG A 220 -29.58 2.53 32.59
CA ARG A 220 -30.40 1.81 31.61
C ARG A 220 -29.80 0.44 31.30
N PRO A 221 -30.63 -0.55 30.94
CA PRO A 221 -30.12 -1.81 30.43
C PRO A 221 -29.45 -1.61 29.06
N VAL A 222 -28.47 -2.47 28.78
CA VAL A 222 -27.88 -2.63 27.46
C VAL A 222 -28.80 -3.48 26.59
N VAL A 223 -28.95 -3.12 25.32
CA VAL A 223 -29.75 -3.83 24.33
C VAL A 223 -28.80 -4.38 23.27
N TYR A 224 -28.48 -5.68 23.35
CA TYR A 224 -27.55 -6.31 22.40
C TYR A 224 -28.02 -6.29 20.94
N ALA A 225 -29.32 -6.13 20.67
CA ALA A 225 -29.80 -5.94 19.30
C ALA A 225 -29.44 -4.57 18.72
N ASP A 226 -29.12 -3.58 19.56
CA ASP A 226 -28.72 -2.23 19.16
C ASP A 226 -27.20 -2.15 18.96
N GLU A 227 -26.78 -1.60 17.82
CA GLU A 227 -25.38 -1.53 17.41
C GLU A 227 -24.56 -0.59 18.29
N ASP A 228 -25.10 0.59 18.59
CA ASP A 228 -24.45 1.58 19.46
C ASP A 228 -24.13 0.98 20.84
N ASP A 229 -25.01 0.13 21.36
CA ASP A 229 -24.86 -0.54 22.64
C ASP A 229 -23.76 -1.62 22.62
N ARG A 230 -23.67 -2.37 21.52
CA ARG A 230 -22.58 -3.35 21.33
C ARG A 230 -21.23 -2.66 21.15
N GLU A 231 -21.17 -1.56 20.40
CA GLU A 231 -19.95 -0.76 20.25
C GLU A 231 -19.48 -0.18 21.59
N VAL A 232 -20.42 0.35 22.39
CA VAL A 232 -20.15 0.85 23.75
C VAL A 232 -19.58 -0.26 24.64
N LEU A 233 -20.16 -1.47 24.62
CA LEU A 233 -19.62 -2.60 25.37
C LEU A 233 -18.23 -3.03 24.88
N GLY A 234 -18.02 -3.09 23.57
CA GLY A 234 -16.71 -3.39 22.97
C GLY A 234 -15.64 -2.36 23.36
N GLU A 235 -15.95 -1.06 23.29
CA GLU A 235 -15.04 0.01 23.74
C GLU A 235 -14.74 -0.13 25.24
N MET A 236 -15.74 -0.43 26.07
CA MET A 236 -15.56 -0.62 27.50
C MET A 236 -14.62 -1.79 27.81
N LEU A 237 -14.82 -2.94 27.16
CA LEU A 237 -13.97 -4.12 27.35
C LEU A 237 -12.55 -3.85 26.85
N GLY A 238 -12.41 -3.12 25.73
CA GLY A 238 -11.11 -2.64 25.25
C GLY A 238 -10.40 -1.68 26.23
N GLU A 239 -11.14 -0.81 26.93
CA GLU A 239 -10.57 0.04 27.98
C GLU A 239 -10.10 -0.76 29.21
N VAL A 240 -10.83 -1.81 29.60
CA VAL A 240 -10.41 -2.73 30.66
C VAL A 240 -9.14 -3.48 30.27
N LEU A 241 -9.09 -4.02 29.05
CA LEU A 241 -7.90 -4.70 28.51
C LEU A 241 -6.67 -3.79 28.59
N LYS A 242 -6.79 -2.56 28.09
CA LYS A 242 -5.69 -1.58 28.09
C LYS A 242 -5.22 -1.26 29.50
N ASP A 243 -6.13 -1.13 30.46
CA ASP A 243 -5.74 -0.84 31.83
C ASP A 243 -5.07 -2.03 32.51
N ALA A 244 -5.51 -3.26 32.23
CA ALA A 244 -4.88 -4.48 32.74
C ALA A 244 -3.44 -4.69 32.22
N LYS A 245 -3.11 -4.11 31.07
CA LYS A 245 -1.83 -4.32 30.36
C LYS A 245 -0.90 -3.13 30.30
N ARG A 246 -1.26 -2.01 30.91
CA ARG A 246 -0.51 -0.76 30.85
C ARG A 246 0.91 -0.83 31.45
N ASP A 247 1.15 -1.74 32.38
CA ASP A 247 2.47 -1.92 33.00
C ASP A 247 3.42 -2.81 32.17
N GLN A 248 2.88 -3.54 31.19
CA GLN A 248 3.63 -4.50 30.36
C GLN A 248 3.90 -3.96 28.95
N TYR A 249 3.02 -3.10 28.43
CA TYR A 249 3.08 -2.59 27.07
C TYR A 249 3.01 -1.06 27.02
N ASP A 250 3.60 -0.47 25.98
CA ASP A 250 3.31 0.93 25.63
C ASP A 250 2.01 1.00 24.83
N ILE A 251 0.96 1.52 25.47
CA ILE A 251 -0.40 1.53 24.93
C ILE A 251 -0.77 2.94 24.48
N HIS A 252 -0.82 3.13 23.17
CA HIS A 252 -1.35 4.36 22.57
C HIS A 252 -2.85 4.26 22.24
N GLY A 253 -3.33 3.05 21.96
CA GLY A 253 -4.69 2.73 21.55
C GLY A 253 -4.95 1.23 21.62
N ILE A 254 -6.19 0.80 21.46
CA ILE A 254 -6.52 -0.64 21.43
C ILE A 254 -5.94 -1.30 20.16
N ASP A 255 -5.87 -0.53 19.09
CA ASP A 255 -5.28 -0.83 17.80
C ASP A 255 -3.76 -0.55 17.74
N LYS A 256 -3.14 -0.21 18.88
CA LYS A 256 -1.73 0.16 18.94
C LYS A 256 -1.15 -0.10 20.33
N ILE A 257 -0.95 -1.38 20.63
CA ILE A 257 -0.28 -1.89 21.83
C ILE A 257 1.12 -2.34 21.41
N LEU A 258 2.17 -1.76 22.00
CA LEU A 258 3.55 -2.06 21.63
C LEU A 258 4.28 -2.78 22.76
N GLU A 259 5.07 -3.78 22.39
CA GLU A 259 6.05 -4.37 23.29
C GLU A 259 7.12 -3.32 23.63
N ILE A 260 7.46 -3.22 24.93
CA ILE A 260 8.37 -2.17 25.41
C ILE A 260 9.78 -2.42 24.89
N ASP A 261 10.21 -3.69 24.89
CA ASP A 261 11.53 -4.08 24.45
C ASP A 261 11.56 -4.27 22.91
N PRO A 262 12.52 -3.65 22.20
CA PRO A 262 12.66 -3.87 20.77
C PRO A 262 13.21 -5.26 20.46
N VAL A 263 12.72 -5.87 19.38
CA VAL A 263 13.25 -7.12 18.81
C VAL A 263 14.56 -6.87 18.06
N ILE A 264 14.68 -5.70 17.44
CA ILE A 264 15.89 -5.25 16.74
C ILE A 264 16.18 -3.81 17.15
N GLU A 265 17.43 -3.51 17.47
CA GLU A 265 17.93 -2.16 17.68
C GLU A 265 19.28 -2.03 16.98
N ASN A 266 19.34 -1.18 15.95
CA ASN A 266 20.57 -0.93 15.20
C ASN A 266 20.50 0.44 14.51
N GLU A 267 21.65 1.10 14.30
CA GLU A 267 21.75 2.36 13.55
C GLU A 267 20.78 3.47 14.01
N GLY A 268 20.42 3.50 15.31
CA GLY A 268 19.48 4.49 15.85
C GLY A 268 18.00 4.24 15.46
N PHE A 269 17.68 3.05 14.99
CA PHE A 269 16.31 2.57 14.75
C PHE A 269 16.01 1.35 15.63
N ARG A 270 14.74 1.24 16.03
CA ARG A 270 14.21 0.18 16.89
C ARG A 270 12.96 -0.43 16.27
N LEU A 271 12.93 -1.76 16.16
CA LEU A 271 11.77 -2.54 15.71
C LEU A 271 11.08 -3.13 16.94
N HIS A 272 9.85 -2.70 17.20
CA HIS A 272 9.01 -3.21 18.28
C HIS A 272 7.91 -4.09 17.74
N GLU A 273 7.54 -5.13 18.48
CA GLU A 273 6.29 -5.85 18.22
C GLU A 273 5.09 -4.94 18.50
N ARG A 274 4.03 -5.12 17.72
CA ARG A 274 2.81 -4.34 17.82
C ARG A 274 1.59 -5.25 17.67
N TYR A 275 0.66 -5.12 18.60
CA TYR A 275 -0.61 -5.82 18.58
C TYR A 275 -1.72 -4.81 18.28
N ASN A 276 -2.42 -5.02 17.17
CA ASN A 276 -3.64 -4.28 16.83
C ASN A 276 -4.83 -5.11 17.26
N LEU A 277 -5.53 -4.68 18.31
CA LEU A 277 -6.67 -5.40 18.83
C LEU A 277 -7.98 -4.77 18.38
N THR A 278 -8.97 -5.61 18.12
CA THR A 278 -10.38 -5.21 17.99
C THR A 278 -11.23 -6.11 18.87
N VAL A 279 -12.12 -5.50 19.67
CA VAL A 279 -13.09 -6.24 20.47
C VAL A 279 -14.45 -6.09 19.81
N GLU A 280 -15.09 -7.21 19.50
CA GLU A 280 -16.40 -7.24 18.86
C GLU A 280 -17.39 -7.99 19.74
N VAL A 281 -18.55 -7.37 19.98
CA VAL A 281 -19.66 -7.98 20.74
C VAL A 281 -20.81 -8.17 19.76
N LEU A 282 -21.40 -9.37 19.75
CA LEU A 282 -22.47 -9.75 18.83
C LEU A 282 -23.86 -9.67 19.48
N PRO A 283 -24.95 -9.66 18.68
CA PRO A 283 -26.32 -9.68 19.21
C PRO A 283 -26.64 -10.90 20.09
N THR A 284 -25.93 -12.01 19.90
CA THR A 284 -26.02 -13.23 20.72
C THR A 284 -25.38 -13.09 22.10
N ARG A 285 -24.67 -11.99 22.35
CA ARG A 285 -23.83 -11.69 23.52
C ARG A 285 -22.46 -12.36 23.52
N ALA A 286 -22.13 -13.10 22.46
CA ALA A 286 -20.77 -13.57 22.25
C ALA A 286 -19.82 -12.38 22.06
N ALA A 287 -18.63 -12.46 22.66
CA ALA A 287 -17.57 -11.47 22.52
C ALA A 287 -16.33 -12.10 21.90
N TYR A 288 -15.68 -11.38 20.99
CA TYR A 288 -14.51 -11.82 20.24
C TYR A 288 -13.39 -10.78 20.38
N LEU A 289 -12.17 -11.29 20.54
CA LEU A 289 -10.94 -10.50 20.46
C LEU A 289 -10.22 -10.86 19.17
N HIS A 290 -10.16 -9.93 18.24
CA HIS A 290 -9.34 -10.04 17.05
C HIS A 290 -7.94 -9.49 17.36
N VAL A 291 -6.91 -10.24 16.98
CA VAL A 291 -5.51 -9.87 17.17
C VAL A 291 -4.83 -9.84 15.82
N ASP A 292 -4.36 -8.67 15.41
CA ASP A 292 -3.52 -8.50 14.23
C ASP A 292 -2.11 -8.10 14.67
N TYR A 293 -1.22 -9.09 14.68
CA TYR A 293 0.19 -8.92 15.01
C TYR A 293 0.95 -8.22 13.89
N ARG A 294 1.72 -7.20 14.26
CA ARG A 294 2.49 -6.33 13.38
C ARG A 294 3.80 -5.92 14.06
N HIS A 295 4.54 -5.05 13.39
CA HIS A 295 5.68 -4.36 13.96
C HIS A 295 5.51 -2.85 13.86
N ARG A 296 6.29 -2.12 14.66
CA ARG A 296 6.46 -0.68 14.58
C ARG A 296 7.94 -0.34 14.61
N ILE A 297 8.37 0.48 13.66
CA ILE A 297 9.72 1.06 13.63
C ILE A 297 9.66 2.43 14.31
N LEU A 298 10.54 2.64 15.27
CA LEU A 298 10.81 3.91 15.93
C LEU A 298 12.26 4.32 15.62
N SER A 299 12.54 5.62 15.67
CA SER A 299 13.88 6.15 15.47
C SER A 299 14.24 7.07 16.62
N ASP A 300 15.48 6.95 17.07
CA ASP A 300 16.11 7.86 18.02
C ASP A 300 17.04 8.87 17.31
N GLN A 301 17.17 8.76 15.98
CA GLN A 301 17.97 9.67 15.17
C GLN A 301 17.21 10.98 14.94
N THR A 302 17.64 12.03 15.61
CA THR A 302 17.10 13.38 15.46
C THR A 302 17.88 14.20 14.43
N LEU A 303 17.24 15.18 13.79
CA LEU A 303 17.84 15.92 12.68
C LEU A 303 19.10 16.70 13.07
N ASP A 304 19.29 17.04 14.34
CA ASP A 304 20.52 17.69 14.84
C ASP A 304 21.76 16.79 14.80
N GLN A 305 21.56 15.48 14.58
CA GLN A 305 22.59 14.47 14.47
C GLN A 305 23.01 14.21 13.01
N LEU A 306 22.27 14.76 12.04
CA LEU A 306 22.55 14.60 10.61
C LEU A 306 23.43 15.75 10.10
N ASP A 307 24.11 15.51 8.98
CA ASP A 307 24.84 16.56 8.29
C ASP A 307 23.85 17.50 7.57
N ASP A 308 24.17 18.80 7.45
CA ASP A 308 23.29 19.82 6.83
C ASP A 308 22.82 19.44 5.41
N GLY A 309 23.66 18.73 4.65
CA GLY A 309 23.34 18.27 3.29
C GLY A 309 22.35 17.10 3.24
N GLU A 310 22.06 16.47 4.38
CA GLU A 310 21.12 15.36 4.49
C GLU A 310 19.70 15.82 4.83
N ILE A 311 19.54 17.04 5.34
CA ILE A 311 18.25 17.67 5.60
C ILE A 311 17.77 18.35 4.32
N HIS A 312 16.79 17.74 3.65
CA HIS A 312 16.27 18.25 2.38
C HIS A 312 14.73 18.25 2.35
N PRO A 313 14.12 19.04 1.45
CA PRO A 313 12.68 19.01 1.23
C PRO A 313 12.20 17.59 0.89
N GLY A 314 11.06 17.19 1.45
CA GLY A 314 10.48 15.85 1.32
C GLY A 314 11.00 14.81 2.30
N LEU A 315 12.04 15.11 3.10
CA LEU A 315 12.52 14.20 4.14
C LEU A 315 11.41 13.92 5.16
N ARG A 316 11.16 12.63 5.44
CA ARG A 316 10.08 12.19 6.32
C ARG A 316 10.53 12.17 7.77
N VAL A 317 9.85 12.92 8.62
CA VAL A 317 10.20 13.04 10.04
C VAL A 317 8.97 12.92 10.93
N THR A 318 9.19 12.72 12.22
CA THR A 318 8.14 12.67 13.25
C THR A 318 8.64 13.38 14.51
N PRO A 319 7.82 14.21 15.17
CA PRO A 319 8.21 14.80 16.44
C PRO A 319 8.52 13.72 17.50
N SER A 320 9.65 13.84 18.19
CA SER A 320 10.12 12.83 19.15
C SER A 320 9.16 12.59 20.33
N TYR A 321 8.27 13.56 20.59
CA TYR A 321 7.30 13.53 21.68
C TYR A 321 5.86 13.23 21.24
N ARG A 322 5.61 13.06 19.92
CA ARG A 322 4.27 12.78 19.35
C ARG A 322 4.36 12.01 18.04
N ASP A 323 3.58 10.94 17.92
CA ASP A 323 3.48 10.16 16.68
C ASP A 323 2.63 10.88 15.61
N ARG A 324 3.25 11.84 14.90
CA ARG A 324 2.66 12.55 13.75
C ARG A 324 3.70 12.71 12.65
N GLY A 325 3.48 12.06 11.51
CA GLY A 325 4.35 12.20 10.34
C GLY A 325 4.32 13.60 9.73
N LEU A 326 5.50 14.09 9.39
CA LEU A 326 5.76 15.38 8.74
C LEU A 326 6.67 15.18 7.52
N TYR A 327 6.62 16.14 6.59
CA TYR A 327 7.63 16.34 5.55
C TYR A 327 8.41 17.60 5.88
N VAL A 328 9.74 17.55 5.76
CA VAL A 328 10.59 18.74 5.80
C VAL A 328 10.34 19.55 4.53
N ILE A 329 10.20 20.87 4.66
CA ILE A 329 10.16 21.80 3.50
C ILE A 329 11.45 22.61 3.36
N GLY A 330 12.22 22.75 4.44
CA GLY A 330 13.54 23.37 4.41
C GLY A 330 14.03 23.81 5.79
N VAL A 331 15.23 24.38 5.82
CA VAL A 331 15.81 25.04 6.99
C VAL A 331 15.66 26.55 6.81
N GLY A 332 15.11 27.22 7.82
CA GLY A 332 14.85 28.67 7.80
C GLY A 332 16.01 29.47 8.35
N PRO A 333 16.14 30.76 7.98
CA PRO A 333 17.19 31.64 8.50
C PRO A 333 16.97 32.06 9.96
N GLU A 334 15.79 31.82 10.53
CA GLU A 334 15.49 32.07 11.95
C GLU A 334 16.08 30.99 12.85
N THR A 335 16.48 31.35 14.07
CA THR A 335 16.89 30.38 15.09
C THR A 335 15.75 30.01 16.03
N VAL A 336 15.91 28.92 16.78
CA VAL A 336 14.91 28.42 17.74
C VAL A 336 14.57 29.43 18.86
N THR A 337 15.44 30.42 19.13
CA THR A 337 15.19 31.49 20.11
C THR A 337 14.51 32.73 19.50
N ASP A 338 14.48 32.86 18.17
CA ASP A 338 13.75 33.91 17.49
C ASP A 338 12.24 33.75 17.65
N LYS A 339 11.50 34.87 17.62
CA LYS A 339 10.03 34.84 17.71
C LYS A 339 9.42 34.57 16.35
N LEU A 340 8.58 33.55 16.28
CA LEU A 340 7.89 33.16 15.06
C LEU A 340 6.43 33.62 15.09
N HIS A 341 5.98 34.20 13.98
CA HIS A 341 4.60 34.69 13.87
C HIS A 341 3.58 33.54 13.97
N ILE A 342 3.91 32.39 13.37
CA ILE A 342 3.06 31.20 13.31
C ILE A 342 2.82 30.56 14.69
N GLU A 343 3.73 30.76 15.66
CA GLU A 343 3.61 30.19 17.02
C GLU A 343 3.08 31.20 18.04
N GLY A 344 2.10 32.01 17.63
CA GLY A 344 1.50 33.02 18.50
C GLY A 344 2.50 34.08 18.97
N ASN A 345 3.52 34.37 18.14
CA ASN A 345 4.60 35.31 18.42
C ASN A 345 5.52 34.91 19.60
N LYS A 346 5.65 33.59 19.83
CA LYS A 346 6.62 32.98 20.75
C LYS A 346 7.81 32.42 19.97
N SER A 347 8.94 32.25 20.66
CA SER A 347 10.01 31.42 20.12
C SER A 347 9.71 29.94 20.29
N LEU A 348 10.41 29.06 19.55
CA LEU A 348 10.21 27.62 19.68
C LEU A 348 10.62 27.13 21.07
N VAL A 349 11.63 27.74 21.69
CA VAL A 349 11.99 27.49 23.10
C VAL A 349 10.81 27.84 24.03
N GLN A 350 10.20 29.01 23.88
CA GLN A 350 9.06 29.42 24.71
C GLN A 350 7.84 28.52 24.50
N TYR A 351 7.57 28.14 23.25
CA TYR A 351 6.48 27.24 22.91
C TYR A 351 6.68 25.85 23.55
N HIS A 352 7.84 25.22 23.34
CA HIS A 352 8.09 23.86 23.81
C HIS A 352 8.32 23.79 25.33
N ARG A 353 8.75 24.87 25.99
CA ARG A 353 8.81 24.95 27.46
C ARG A 353 7.41 24.87 28.11
N GLU A 354 6.36 25.21 27.38
CA GLU A 354 4.97 25.08 27.82
C GLU A 354 4.33 23.74 27.42
N GLU A 355 4.99 22.92 26.60
CA GLU A 355 4.46 21.63 26.13
C GLU A 355 4.71 20.52 27.18
N PRO A 356 3.67 19.90 27.76
CA PRO A 356 3.82 18.96 28.88
C PRO A 356 4.58 17.67 28.57
N TRP A 357 4.79 17.37 27.29
CA TRP A 357 5.35 16.11 26.79
C TRP A 357 6.80 16.24 26.38
N VAL A 358 7.38 17.45 26.46
CA VAL A 358 8.78 17.71 26.13
C VAL A 358 9.54 17.88 27.44
N ASP A 359 10.67 17.19 27.56
CA ASP A 359 11.54 17.33 28.74
C ASP A 359 12.08 18.77 28.82
N PRO A 360 11.85 19.51 29.91
CA PRO A 360 12.42 20.85 30.10
C PRO A 360 13.95 20.88 29.96
N ALA A 361 14.66 19.82 30.36
CA ALA A 361 16.11 19.74 30.18
C ALA A 361 16.49 19.71 28.70
N LYS A 362 15.70 19.03 27.86
CA LYS A 362 15.89 19.02 26.41
C LYS A 362 15.63 20.41 25.80
N VAL A 363 14.65 21.14 26.31
CA VAL A 363 14.40 22.53 25.89
C VAL A 363 15.57 23.45 26.26
N ASP A 364 16.21 23.24 27.41
CA ASP A 364 17.40 24.00 27.80
C ASP A 364 18.60 23.68 26.89
N GLU A 365 18.77 22.42 26.45
CA GLU A 365 19.76 22.05 25.43
C GLU A 365 19.52 22.79 24.10
N ILE A 366 18.27 22.79 23.64
CA ILE A 366 17.84 23.48 22.41
C ILE A 366 18.13 24.99 22.50
N GLU A 367 17.78 25.63 23.63
CA GLU A 367 18.04 27.06 23.85
C GLU A 367 19.54 27.38 23.84
N ASN A 368 20.39 26.50 24.38
CA ASN A 368 21.83 26.69 24.39
C ASN A 368 22.49 26.44 23.02
N ALA A 369 21.96 25.52 22.23
CA ALA A 369 22.45 25.23 20.88
C ALA A 369 22.05 26.33 19.88
N ASP A 370 20.85 26.91 20.06
CA ASP A 370 20.29 28.01 19.27
C ASP A 370 20.40 27.80 17.74
N ARG A 371 20.05 26.58 17.29
CA ARG A 371 20.12 26.19 15.89
C ARG A 371 19.03 26.86 15.04
N GLU A 372 19.22 26.82 13.73
CA GLU A 372 18.22 27.22 12.75
C GLU A 372 16.96 26.34 12.84
N VAL A 373 15.83 26.94 12.49
CA VAL A 373 14.52 26.30 12.53
C VAL A 373 14.35 25.35 11.35
N VAL A 374 13.80 24.16 11.60
CA VAL A 374 13.34 23.27 10.54
C VAL A 374 11.87 23.51 10.27
N TRP A 375 11.56 23.86 9.03
CA TRP A 375 10.21 24.04 8.56
C TRP A 375 9.65 22.73 8.01
N THR A 376 8.39 22.45 8.33
CA THR A 376 7.72 21.20 8.01
C THR A 376 6.26 21.41 7.62
N VAL A 377 5.67 20.44 6.93
CA VAL A 377 4.23 20.32 6.69
C VAL A 377 3.75 18.93 7.08
N ARG A 378 2.47 18.78 7.41
CA ARG A 378 1.90 17.46 7.75
C ARG A 378 1.73 16.61 6.49
N GLN A 379 2.10 15.32 6.59
CA GLN A 379 1.92 14.37 5.46
C GLN A 379 0.45 14.20 5.03
N ARG A 380 -0.49 14.41 5.96
CA ARG A 380 -1.94 14.40 5.73
C ARG A 380 -2.57 15.62 6.41
N GLY A 381 -2.30 16.81 5.90
CA GLY A 381 -2.84 18.05 6.45
C GLY A 381 -2.96 19.13 5.39
N ASP A 382 -3.57 20.23 5.77
CA ASP A 382 -3.98 21.36 4.92
C ASP A 382 -2.82 22.23 4.39
N GLY A 383 -1.60 21.68 4.31
CA GLY A 383 -0.40 22.42 3.92
C GLY A 383 0.10 23.40 4.98
N THR A 384 -0.50 23.45 6.18
CA THR A 384 -0.06 24.37 7.23
C THR A 384 1.40 24.10 7.60
N GLU A 385 2.22 25.13 7.41
CA GLU A 385 3.62 25.14 7.82
C GLU A 385 3.75 25.12 9.34
N MET A 386 4.70 24.33 9.81
CA MET A 386 5.02 24.15 11.22
C MET A 386 6.53 24.21 11.40
N ALA A 387 6.98 24.91 12.43
CA ALA A 387 8.38 25.09 12.76
C ALA A 387 8.77 24.24 13.97
N PHE A 388 9.92 23.55 13.88
CA PHE A 388 10.44 22.72 14.96
C PHE A 388 11.94 22.92 15.16
N PRO A 389 12.44 22.78 16.41
CA PRO A 389 13.86 22.54 16.64
C PRO A 389 14.27 21.20 16.00
N PRO A 390 15.44 21.10 15.35
CA PRO A 390 15.92 19.85 14.76
C PRO A 390 16.04 18.72 15.80
N GLU A 391 16.35 19.04 17.05
CA GLU A 391 16.48 18.08 18.17
C GLU A 391 15.16 17.40 18.56
N LEU A 392 14.01 17.93 18.10
CA LEU A 392 12.70 17.37 18.37
C LEU A 392 12.08 16.68 17.16
N LEU A 393 12.82 16.58 16.05
CA LEU A 393 12.39 15.88 14.84
C LEU A 393 13.25 14.63 14.64
N ALA A 394 12.64 13.45 14.77
CA ALA A 394 13.29 12.18 14.49
C ALA A 394 13.01 11.72 13.05
N LEU A 395 13.95 11.00 12.44
CA LEU A 395 13.71 10.31 11.17
C LEU A 395 12.52 9.35 11.32
N GLN A 396 11.58 9.39 10.37
CA GLN A 396 10.50 8.42 10.38
C GLN A 396 11.06 7.04 9.96
N GLY A 397 10.59 5.95 10.59
CA GLY A 397 10.91 4.56 10.20
C GLY A 397 10.26 4.13 8.88
N HIS A 398 10.40 4.94 7.83
CA HIS A 398 9.85 4.73 6.49
C HIS A 398 10.92 4.09 5.59
N PRO A 399 10.58 3.18 4.64
CA PRO A 399 11.55 2.49 3.79
C PRO A 399 12.59 3.39 3.11
N GLU A 400 12.17 4.56 2.60
CA GLU A 400 13.08 5.55 2.00
C GLU A 400 14.16 6.04 2.98
N ASN A 401 13.78 6.31 4.23
CA ASN A 401 14.73 6.73 5.25
C ASN A 401 15.63 5.58 5.67
N LEU A 402 15.07 4.38 5.85
CA LEU A 402 15.85 3.21 6.24
C LEU A 402 16.90 2.87 5.17
N ALA A 403 16.52 2.86 3.90
CA ALA A 403 17.44 2.59 2.79
C ALA A 403 18.58 3.62 2.68
N ARG A 404 18.37 4.84 3.20
CA ARG A 404 19.37 5.92 3.15
C ARG A 404 20.23 6.01 4.41
N PHE A 405 19.62 5.87 5.59
CA PHE A 405 20.23 6.20 6.87
C PHE A 405 20.51 4.97 7.75
N ALA A 406 19.97 3.80 7.40
CA ALA A 406 20.09 2.58 8.21
C ALA A 406 19.89 1.30 7.36
N GLN A 407 20.85 1.03 6.45
CA GLN A 407 20.76 -0.07 5.49
C GLN A 407 20.79 -1.44 6.20
N ASP A 408 21.71 -1.64 7.14
CA ASP A 408 21.80 -2.88 7.91
C ASP A 408 20.52 -3.13 8.73
N PHE A 409 19.92 -2.08 9.31
CA PHE A 409 18.63 -2.20 9.98
C PHE A 409 17.53 -2.55 8.98
N ALA A 410 17.52 -1.94 7.78
CA ALA A 410 16.52 -2.17 6.74
C ALA A 410 16.51 -3.64 6.28
N GLU A 411 17.68 -4.26 6.12
CA GLU A 411 17.82 -5.68 5.79
C GLU A 411 17.31 -6.57 6.94
N LYS A 412 17.81 -6.34 8.16
CA LYS A 412 17.42 -7.13 9.34
C LYS A 412 15.93 -7.06 9.65
N GLN A 413 15.32 -5.88 9.54
CA GLN A 413 13.89 -5.73 9.80
C GLN A 413 13.04 -6.46 8.76
N ARG A 414 13.44 -6.50 7.48
CA ARG A 414 12.67 -7.19 6.43
C ARG A 414 12.47 -8.66 6.76
N LEU A 415 13.52 -9.32 7.27
CA LEU A 415 13.50 -10.72 7.70
C LEU A 415 12.56 -10.98 8.90
N ASN A 416 12.28 -9.95 9.71
CA ASN A 416 11.45 -10.08 10.91
C ASN A 416 10.01 -9.61 10.69
N THR A 417 9.75 -8.79 9.68
CA THR A 417 8.40 -8.23 9.43
C THR A 417 7.56 -9.05 8.46
N ARG A 418 8.20 -9.84 7.59
CA ARG A 418 7.54 -10.77 6.64
C ARG A 418 7.35 -12.13 7.32
N LEU A 419 6.30 -12.24 8.13
CA LEU A 419 6.04 -13.43 8.96
C LEU A 419 5.18 -14.48 8.25
N SER A 420 5.46 -15.75 8.55
CA SER A 420 4.60 -16.87 8.18
C SER A 420 3.28 -16.87 8.96
N ALA A 421 2.30 -17.62 8.46
CA ALA A 421 1.03 -17.84 9.16
C ALA A 421 1.22 -18.35 10.60
N GLN A 422 2.09 -19.36 10.77
CA GLN A 422 2.39 -19.93 12.07
C GLN A 422 3.02 -18.94 13.04
N GLN A 423 3.95 -18.10 12.58
CA GLN A 423 4.57 -17.07 13.45
C GLN A 423 3.53 -16.03 13.88
N CYS A 424 2.71 -15.55 12.94
CA CYS A 424 1.64 -14.60 13.22
C CYS A 424 0.66 -15.13 14.28
N ILE A 425 0.19 -16.37 14.13
CA ILE A 425 -0.77 -16.93 15.07
C ILE A 425 -0.14 -17.24 16.43
N SER A 426 1.07 -17.79 16.48
CA SER A 426 1.74 -18.08 17.76
C SER A 426 2.01 -16.82 18.59
N ASN A 427 2.32 -15.69 17.94
CA ASN A 427 2.43 -14.42 18.65
C ASN A 427 1.08 -13.91 19.15
N ALA A 428 0.00 -14.10 18.37
CA ALA A 428 -1.35 -13.74 18.79
C ALA A 428 -1.85 -14.61 19.96
N GLU A 429 -1.65 -15.93 19.91
CA GLU A 429 -1.95 -16.88 20.98
C GLU A 429 -1.19 -16.50 22.26
N SER A 430 0.13 -16.28 22.17
CA SER A 430 0.96 -15.86 23.29
C SER A 430 0.46 -14.57 23.94
N PHE A 431 0.03 -13.58 23.14
CA PHE A 431 -0.56 -12.35 23.67
C PHE A 431 -1.87 -12.62 24.44
N VAL A 432 -2.75 -13.48 23.91
CA VAL A 432 -4.03 -13.81 24.56
C VAL A 432 -3.83 -14.66 25.81
N GLU A 433 -2.92 -15.61 25.81
CA GLU A 433 -2.55 -16.39 27.00
C GLU A 433 -2.03 -15.47 28.12
N GLN A 434 -1.20 -14.50 27.75
CA GLN A 434 -0.68 -13.52 28.70
C GLN A 434 -1.80 -12.58 29.20
N LEU A 435 -2.84 -12.32 28.41
CA LEU A 435 -3.95 -11.44 28.78
C LEU A 435 -4.62 -11.86 30.09
N GLY A 436 -4.94 -13.15 30.19
CA GLY A 436 -5.64 -13.73 31.34
C GLY A 436 -7.06 -13.17 31.57
N PRO A 437 -7.70 -13.53 32.69
CA PRO A 437 -9.06 -13.10 32.99
C PRO A 437 -9.15 -11.59 33.27
N LEU A 438 -10.11 -10.92 32.64
CA LEU A 438 -10.37 -9.48 32.77
C LEU A 438 -11.60 -9.23 33.63
N GLN A 439 -11.47 -8.38 34.66
CA GLN A 439 -12.61 -7.97 35.46
C GLN A 439 -13.47 -6.94 34.70
N PHE A 440 -14.69 -7.32 34.36
CA PHE A 440 -15.67 -6.51 33.61
C PHE A 440 -16.95 -6.38 34.44
N ASP A 441 -16.98 -5.34 35.28
CA ASP A 441 -17.98 -5.13 36.35
C ASP A 441 -17.97 -6.23 37.43
N GLU A 442 -19.11 -6.85 37.76
CA GLU A 442 -19.20 -7.98 38.69
C GLU A 442 -18.79 -9.33 38.05
N HIS A 443 -18.49 -9.32 36.75
CA HIS A 443 -18.19 -10.50 35.95
C HIS A 443 -16.72 -10.53 35.50
N THR A 444 -16.24 -11.71 35.17
CA THR A 444 -14.90 -11.89 34.61
C THR A 444 -15.05 -12.38 33.17
N VAL A 445 -14.35 -11.73 32.25
CA VAL A 445 -14.30 -12.12 30.83
C VAL A 445 -12.92 -12.70 30.56
N GLU A 446 -12.86 -13.91 30.05
CA GLU A 446 -11.63 -14.60 29.65
C GLU A 446 -11.79 -15.02 28.19
N PHE A 447 -10.71 -14.90 27.41
CA PHE A 447 -10.69 -15.32 26.01
C PHE A 447 -9.99 -16.66 25.90
N GLU A 448 -10.56 -17.57 25.10
CA GLU A 448 -9.90 -18.82 24.73
C GLU A 448 -8.59 -18.53 24.01
N SER A 449 -7.54 -19.30 24.30
CA SER A 449 -6.24 -19.13 23.64
C SER A 449 -6.18 -19.79 22.27
N ASP A 450 -7.10 -20.72 21.97
CA ASP A 450 -7.15 -21.37 20.66
C ASP A 450 -7.78 -20.41 19.62
N PRO A 451 -7.22 -20.29 18.41
CA PRO A 451 -7.81 -19.48 17.37
C PRO A 451 -9.16 -20.02 16.90
N LEU A 452 -10.02 -19.11 16.49
CA LEU A 452 -11.34 -19.42 15.96
C LEU A 452 -11.23 -20.09 14.59
N LEU A 453 -11.57 -21.37 14.52
CA LEU A 453 -11.77 -22.12 13.26
C LEU A 453 -13.19 -21.96 12.70
N GLY A 454 -14.07 -21.31 13.46
CA GLY A 454 -15.49 -21.10 13.17
C GLY A 454 -16.39 -21.60 14.30
N ASP A 455 -17.54 -20.95 14.48
CA ASP A 455 -18.56 -21.33 15.45
C ASP A 455 -19.98 -21.01 14.93
N GLU A 456 -20.97 -20.99 15.81
CA GLU A 456 -22.36 -20.71 15.47
C GLU A 456 -22.66 -19.24 15.13
N ASN A 457 -21.75 -18.31 15.44
CA ASN A 457 -21.90 -16.88 15.15
C ASN A 457 -21.00 -16.40 13.99
N ILE A 458 -19.86 -17.05 13.79
CA ILE A 458 -18.91 -16.74 12.72
C ILE A 458 -18.54 -18.04 12.01
N SER A 459 -19.04 -18.23 10.80
CA SER A 459 -18.69 -19.38 9.96
C SER A 459 -17.46 -19.07 9.10
N VAL A 460 -16.48 -19.99 9.06
CA VAL A 460 -15.31 -19.88 8.18
C VAL A 460 -15.44 -20.90 7.06
N GLN A 461 -15.54 -20.41 5.82
CA GLN A 461 -15.85 -21.24 4.65
C GLN A 461 -15.20 -20.71 3.36
N GLY A 462 -14.98 -21.61 2.40
CA GLY A 462 -14.60 -21.25 1.04
C GLY A 462 -15.82 -20.74 0.26
N LEU A 463 -15.71 -19.57 -0.37
CA LEU A 463 -16.73 -18.99 -1.23
C LEU A 463 -16.75 -19.64 -2.62
N PHE A 464 -15.56 -19.99 -3.13
CA PHE A 464 -15.36 -20.66 -4.40
C PHE A 464 -14.19 -21.64 -4.29
N ASP A 465 -14.15 -22.59 -5.22
CA ASP A 465 -12.92 -23.35 -5.46
C ASP A 465 -11.83 -22.37 -5.97
N PRO A 466 -10.67 -22.25 -5.29
CA PRO A 466 -9.59 -21.35 -5.69
C PRO A 466 -9.03 -21.61 -7.09
N GLU A 467 -9.21 -22.83 -7.59
CA GLU A 467 -8.79 -23.28 -8.93
C GLU A 467 -9.96 -23.34 -9.91
N ALA A 468 -11.12 -22.75 -9.57
CA ALA A 468 -12.24 -22.63 -10.50
C ALA A 468 -11.89 -21.73 -11.69
N ASP A 469 -12.38 -22.14 -12.86
CA ASP A 469 -12.42 -21.35 -14.08
C ASP A 469 -13.38 -20.16 -13.90
N VAL A 470 -12.88 -19.08 -13.29
CA VAL A 470 -13.67 -17.87 -12.99
C VAL A 470 -13.47 -16.76 -14.01
N LEU A 471 -12.41 -16.83 -14.83
CA LEU A 471 -12.13 -15.85 -15.88
C LEU A 471 -12.61 -16.34 -17.24
N GLN A 472 -13.11 -15.43 -18.07
CA GLN A 472 -13.49 -15.69 -19.45
C GLN A 472 -12.61 -14.87 -20.42
N PHE A 473 -12.23 -15.53 -21.51
CA PHE A 473 -11.33 -15.06 -22.57
C PHE A 473 -12.02 -15.18 -23.94
N SER A 474 -11.25 -15.07 -25.03
CA SER A 474 -11.76 -15.14 -26.40
C SER A 474 -12.62 -16.40 -26.66
N ASP A 475 -13.63 -16.25 -27.53
CA ASP A 475 -14.54 -17.32 -27.97
C ASP A 475 -15.25 -18.07 -26.82
N GLY A 476 -15.40 -17.44 -25.65
CA GLY A 476 -16.05 -18.04 -24.48
C GLY A 476 -15.20 -19.08 -23.76
N GLN A 477 -13.89 -19.12 -24.01
CA GLN A 477 -12.95 -19.94 -23.26
C GLN A 477 -12.83 -19.44 -21.83
N THR A 478 -12.60 -20.35 -20.88
CA THR A 478 -12.45 -20.03 -19.47
C THR A 478 -11.07 -20.40 -18.94
N GLY A 479 -10.65 -19.73 -17.88
CA GLY A 479 -9.38 -19.98 -17.19
C GLY A 479 -9.43 -19.54 -15.73
N THR A 480 -8.38 -19.88 -15.00
CA THR A 480 -8.32 -19.69 -13.55
C THR A 480 -7.49 -18.47 -13.16
N HIS A 481 -6.68 -17.96 -14.08
CA HIS A 481 -5.67 -16.96 -13.77
C HIS A 481 -5.39 -16.01 -14.95
N PRO A 482 -5.10 -14.71 -14.73
CA PRO A 482 -4.81 -13.73 -15.78
C PRO A 482 -3.75 -14.16 -16.81
N SER A 483 -2.78 -14.97 -16.39
CA SER A 483 -1.68 -15.46 -17.26
C SER A 483 -2.18 -16.31 -18.43
N ASP A 484 -3.37 -16.90 -18.29
CA ASP A 484 -4.00 -17.69 -19.34
C ASP A 484 -4.29 -16.89 -20.61
N VAL A 485 -4.32 -15.54 -20.53
CA VAL A 485 -4.48 -14.65 -21.71
C VAL A 485 -3.46 -14.95 -22.81
N THR A 486 -2.26 -15.40 -22.45
CA THR A 486 -1.19 -15.75 -23.41
C THR A 486 -1.45 -17.02 -24.22
N ARG A 487 -2.48 -17.79 -23.83
CA ARG A 487 -2.91 -19.05 -24.44
C ARG A 487 -4.36 -18.98 -24.92
N LEU A 488 -5.20 -18.15 -24.30
CA LEU A 488 -6.64 -18.06 -24.53
C LEU A 488 -7.07 -16.78 -25.26
N ASP A 489 -6.12 -15.89 -25.58
CA ASP A 489 -6.31 -14.58 -26.19
C ASP A 489 -7.17 -13.62 -25.34
N VAL A 490 -7.17 -12.34 -25.71
CA VAL A 490 -8.02 -11.34 -25.04
C VAL A 490 -9.51 -11.62 -25.28
N TYR A 491 -10.35 -11.33 -24.29
CA TYR A 491 -11.80 -11.51 -24.40
C TYR A 491 -12.41 -10.69 -25.54
N GLU A 492 -12.05 -9.41 -25.65
CA GLU A 492 -12.48 -8.52 -26.73
C GLU A 492 -11.29 -7.66 -27.15
N ALA A 493 -10.80 -7.83 -28.38
CA ALA A 493 -9.79 -6.93 -28.93
C ALA A 493 -10.42 -5.56 -29.25
N PRO A 494 -9.64 -4.46 -29.28
CA PRO A 494 -10.16 -3.16 -29.71
C PRO A 494 -10.80 -3.22 -31.11
N ASP A 495 -11.89 -2.48 -31.34
CA ASP A 495 -12.56 -2.39 -32.66
C ASP A 495 -11.61 -1.88 -33.77
N SER A 496 -10.72 -0.96 -33.39
CA SER A 496 -9.53 -0.52 -34.12
C SER A 496 -8.39 -0.35 -33.13
N PHE A 497 -7.16 -0.57 -33.58
CA PHE A 497 -5.99 -0.49 -32.73
C PHE A 497 -4.84 0.27 -33.40
N HIS A 498 -5.05 1.56 -33.67
CA HIS A 498 -4.00 2.47 -34.14
C HIS A 498 -3.19 3.02 -32.95
N VAL A 499 -1.89 2.77 -32.91
CA VAL A 499 -1.02 3.13 -31.78
C VAL A 499 -0.08 4.26 -32.15
N CYS A 500 -0.05 5.34 -31.36
CA CYS A 500 1.03 6.32 -31.41
C CYS A 500 2.15 5.90 -30.45
N HIS A 501 3.34 5.61 -30.97
CA HIS A 501 4.52 5.27 -30.17
C HIS A 501 5.41 6.49 -29.97
N ILE A 502 5.41 7.05 -28.76
CA ILE A 502 6.25 8.18 -28.37
C ILE A 502 7.56 7.66 -27.76
N ARG A 503 8.70 8.01 -28.37
CA ARG A 503 10.02 7.53 -27.97
C ARG A 503 11.14 8.57 -28.07
N MET A 504 12.28 8.25 -27.47
CA MET A 504 13.44 9.15 -27.36
C MET A 504 14.53 8.81 -28.38
N GLU A 505 15.03 9.78 -29.15
CA GLU A 505 15.96 9.57 -30.29
C GLU A 505 17.32 8.95 -29.91
N LYS A 506 17.85 9.21 -28.71
CA LYS A 506 19.26 8.91 -28.39
C LYS A 506 19.58 7.42 -28.14
N ARG A 507 18.61 6.49 -28.23
CA ARG A 507 18.78 5.07 -27.84
C ARG A 507 17.93 4.10 -28.68
N ASP A 508 18.09 4.21 -29.99
CA ASP A 508 17.21 3.60 -31.01
C ASP A 508 17.14 2.05 -30.92
N ASP A 509 18.27 1.36 -30.76
CA ASP A 509 18.33 -0.10 -30.93
C ASP A 509 17.64 -0.93 -29.82
N ARG A 510 17.67 -0.48 -28.55
CA ARG A 510 17.01 -1.23 -27.45
C ARG A 510 15.52 -0.95 -27.43
N ILE A 511 15.11 0.29 -27.67
CA ILE A 511 13.69 0.66 -27.75
C ILE A 511 13.01 -0.04 -28.92
N GLN A 512 13.65 -0.10 -30.10
CA GLN A 512 13.12 -0.85 -31.25
C GLN A 512 12.97 -2.35 -30.96
N ARG A 513 13.95 -2.97 -30.28
CA ARG A 513 13.85 -4.37 -29.82
C ARG A 513 12.73 -4.55 -28.79
N GLY A 514 12.58 -3.63 -27.86
CA GLY A 514 11.51 -3.62 -26.87
C GLY A 514 10.13 -3.52 -27.51
N TRP A 515 9.95 -2.61 -28.48
CA TRP A 515 8.73 -2.51 -29.27
C TRP A 515 8.44 -3.80 -30.05
N SER A 516 9.44 -4.36 -30.74
CA SER A 516 9.28 -5.62 -31.48
C SER A 516 8.83 -6.77 -30.55
N THR A 517 9.35 -6.78 -29.32
CA THR A 517 8.92 -7.74 -28.29
C THR A 517 7.48 -7.47 -27.87
N LEU A 518 7.10 -6.22 -27.62
CA LEU A 518 5.73 -5.83 -27.28
C LEU A 518 4.73 -6.20 -28.38
N GLU A 519 5.04 -5.89 -29.64
CA GLU A 519 4.23 -6.22 -30.80
C GLU A 519 4.00 -7.74 -30.91
N SER A 520 5.06 -8.53 -30.73
CA SER A 520 4.93 -10.00 -30.67
C SER A 520 4.04 -10.47 -29.51
N LYS A 521 4.02 -9.74 -28.37
CA LYS A 521 3.13 -10.05 -27.25
C LYS A 521 1.68 -9.66 -27.54
N LEU A 522 1.46 -8.53 -28.20
CA LEU A 522 0.14 -8.09 -28.68
C LEU A 522 -0.44 -9.10 -29.67
N GLU A 523 0.38 -9.58 -30.62
CA GLU A 523 0.01 -10.70 -31.50
C GLU A 523 -0.30 -11.98 -30.72
N GLN A 524 0.53 -12.32 -29.72
CA GLN A 524 0.37 -13.53 -28.92
C GLN A 524 -0.95 -13.55 -28.14
N ILE A 525 -1.43 -12.40 -27.66
CA ILE A 525 -2.70 -12.29 -26.93
C ILE A 525 -3.90 -12.03 -27.85
N GLY A 526 -3.72 -12.10 -29.17
CA GLY A 526 -4.81 -11.93 -30.14
C GLY A 526 -5.26 -10.48 -30.35
N ALA A 527 -4.42 -9.49 -30.02
CA ALA A 527 -4.70 -8.07 -30.20
C ALA A 527 -3.53 -7.33 -30.91
N PRO A 528 -3.15 -7.70 -32.14
CA PRO A 528 -2.11 -6.98 -32.87
C PRO A 528 -2.57 -5.54 -33.20
N PRO A 529 -1.65 -4.55 -33.20
CA PRO A 529 -1.98 -3.21 -33.68
C PRO A 529 -2.30 -3.24 -35.18
N ASP A 530 -3.30 -2.44 -35.59
CA ASP A 530 -3.65 -2.27 -37.01
C ASP A 530 -2.65 -1.37 -37.73
N ASP A 531 -2.17 -0.34 -37.03
CA ASP A 531 -1.16 0.62 -37.50
C ASP A 531 -0.39 1.21 -36.32
N VAL A 532 0.84 1.64 -36.58
CA VAL A 532 1.74 2.23 -35.57
C VAL A 532 2.43 3.45 -36.16
N GLU A 533 2.14 4.62 -35.61
CA GLU A 533 2.85 5.85 -35.95
C GLU A 533 3.86 6.19 -34.86
N GLU A 534 5.10 6.45 -35.26
CA GLU A 534 6.17 6.78 -34.33
C GLU A 534 6.41 8.28 -34.27
N VAL A 535 6.50 8.80 -33.04
CA VAL A 535 6.89 10.18 -32.78
C VAL A 535 8.14 10.19 -31.90
N THR A 536 9.18 10.86 -32.37
CA THR A 536 10.51 10.85 -31.75
C THR A 536 10.89 12.21 -31.18
N PHE A 537 11.45 12.24 -29.98
CA PHE A 537 11.93 13.47 -29.34
C PHE A 537 13.35 13.34 -28.76
N ASP A 538 14.04 14.47 -28.58
CA ASP A 538 15.37 14.49 -27.95
C ASP A 538 15.23 14.30 -26.43
N ALA A 539 15.92 13.28 -25.89
CA ALA A 539 15.94 12.95 -24.46
C ALA A 539 16.50 14.08 -23.55
N THR A 540 17.10 15.11 -24.13
CA THR A 540 17.63 16.28 -23.41
C THR A 540 16.66 17.45 -23.30
N MET A 541 15.49 17.35 -23.95
CA MET A 541 14.42 18.33 -23.76
C MET A 541 13.95 18.33 -22.31
N SER A 542 13.66 19.51 -21.78
CA SER A 542 12.92 19.62 -20.52
C SER A 542 11.51 19.03 -20.67
N ALA A 543 10.90 18.62 -19.55
CA ALA A 543 9.54 18.07 -19.57
C ALA A 543 8.54 19.04 -20.24
N ASP A 544 8.63 20.33 -19.93
CA ASP A 544 7.76 21.37 -20.52
C ASP A 544 7.95 21.48 -22.04
N GLN A 545 9.20 21.44 -22.52
CA GLN A 545 9.48 21.46 -23.96
C GLN A 545 8.91 20.22 -24.65
N LEU A 546 9.12 19.04 -24.07
CA LEU A 546 8.58 17.80 -24.59
C LEU A 546 7.04 17.84 -24.67
N GLY A 547 6.38 18.34 -23.63
CA GLY A 547 4.94 18.53 -23.62
C GLY A 547 4.45 19.46 -24.74
N MET A 548 5.15 20.58 -24.97
CA MET A 548 4.81 21.51 -26.06
C MET A 548 4.96 20.88 -27.45
N GLU A 549 6.03 20.12 -27.67
CA GLU A 549 6.27 19.46 -28.97
C GLU A 549 5.26 18.36 -29.23
N ILE A 550 4.94 17.52 -28.23
CA ILE A 550 3.88 16.49 -28.34
C ILE A 550 2.53 17.14 -28.66
N ALA A 551 2.20 18.24 -27.99
CA ALA A 551 0.95 18.96 -28.23
C ALA A 551 0.85 19.55 -29.65
N ALA A 552 1.99 19.86 -30.28
CA ALA A 552 2.08 20.40 -31.64
C ALA A 552 2.06 19.30 -32.70
N GLU A 553 2.72 18.17 -32.46
CA GLU A 553 2.83 17.06 -33.39
C GLU A 553 1.54 16.24 -33.46
N ILE A 554 0.91 15.96 -32.31
CA ILE A 554 -0.36 15.24 -32.26
C ILE A 554 -1.51 16.22 -32.47
N SER A 555 -2.19 16.11 -33.61
CA SER A 555 -3.32 16.98 -33.95
C SER A 555 -4.54 16.73 -33.05
N ASP A 556 -5.43 17.71 -32.94
CA ASP A 556 -6.69 17.57 -32.18
C ASP A 556 -7.71 16.64 -32.87
N ASP A 557 -7.48 16.30 -34.15
CA ASP A 557 -8.29 15.42 -35.00
C ASP A 557 -7.58 14.10 -35.31
N HIS A 558 -6.66 13.66 -34.44
CA HIS A 558 -5.98 12.38 -34.57
C HIS A 558 -6.97 11.21 -34.61
N ASP A 559 -6.52 10.08 -35.16
CA ASP A 559 -7.26 8.82 -35.23
C ASP A 559 -6.63 7.68 -34.40
N TYR A 560 -5.64 8.01 -33.56
CA TYR A 560 -5.06 7.05 -32.62
C TYR A 560 -6.06 6.55 -31.57
N ASP A 561 -5.96 5.25 -31.27
CA ASP A 561 -6.76 4.61 -30.25
C ASP A 561 -6.10 4.65 -28.87
N ALA A 562 -4.77 4.55 -28.83
CA ALA A 562 -3.96 4.62 -27.63
C ALA A 562 -2.54 5.13 -27.94
N VAL A 563 -1.83 5.56 -26.89
CA VAL A 563 -0.43 5.98 -26.97
C VAL A 563 0.44 5.03 -26.15
N PHE A 564 1.54 4.55 -26.72
CA PHE A 564 2.60 3.88 -25.98
C PHE A 564 3.79 4.83 -25.83
N CYS A 565 4.24 5.08 -24.59
CA CYS A 565 5.32 6.04 -24.32
C CYS A 565 6.48 5.39 -23.55
N THR A 566 7.69 5.46 -24.09
CA THR A 566 8.90 5.02 -23.38
C THR A 566 9.52 6.16 -22.59
N LEU A 567 9.69 5.98 -21.28
CA LEU A 567 10.30 6.97 -20.40
C LEU A 567 11.83 6.96 -20.51
N PRO A 568 12.49 8.11 -20.27
CA PRO A 568 13.93 8.14 -20.18
C PRO A 568 14.45 7.26 -19.02
N PRO A 569 15.69 6.76 -19.09
CA PRO A 569 16.32 5.99 -18.02
C PRO A 569 16.55 6.85 -16.77
N LYS A 570 16.49 6.23 -15.57
CA LYS A 570 16.87 6.88 -14.31
C LYS A 570 18.40 7.00 -14.24
N ASN A 571 18.92 8.18 -13.89
CA ASN A 571 20.33 8.43 -13.51
C ASN A 571 21.39 7.76 -14.41
N THR A 572 21.56 8.24 -15.64
CA THR A 572 22.61 7.71 -16.53
C THR A 572 24.01 8.28 -16.27
N GLY A 573 24.22 9.04 -15.19
CA GLY A 573 25.49 9.74 -14.92
C GLY A 573 25.85 10.86 -15.92
N TYR A 574 25.00 11.12 -16.90
CA TYR A 574 25.11 12.23 -17.85
C TYR A 574 24.26 13.40 -17.35
N PHE A 575 24.83 14.60 -17.32
CA PHE A 575 24.22 15.81 -16.74
C PHE A 575 22.98 16.38 -17.48
N ASP A 576 22.43 15.71 -18.51
CA ASP A 576 21.50 16.33 -19.46
C ASP A 576 20.17 15.57 -19.70
N THR A 577 19.88 14.45 -19.01
CA THR A 577 18.58 13.75 -19.17
C THR A 577 17.56 14.22 -18.15
N VAL A 578 16.36 14.59 -18.62
CA VAL A 578 15.23 14.99 -17.76
C VAL A 578 14.78 13.85 -16.84
N GLU A 579 14.39 14.19 -15.61
CA GLU A 579 13.86 13.25 -14.63
C GLU A 579 12.62 12.50 -15.17
N PRO A 580 12.61 11.15 -15.21
CA PRO A 580 11.52 10.39 -15.83
C PRO A 580 10.14 10.65 -15.23
N GLY A 581 10.06 10.93 -13.93
CA GLY A 581 8.80 11.25 -13.25
C GLY A 581 8.18 12.57 -13.73
N ARG A 582 9.01 13.58 -14.05
CA ARG A 582 8.52 14.84 -14.61
C ARG A 582 8.04 14.68 -16.04
N VAL A 583 8.74 13.86 -16.83
CA VAL A 583 8.29 13.50 -18.19
C VAL A 583 6.96 12.78 -18.15
N TYR A 584 6.84 11.75 -17.30
CA TYR A 584 5.59 11.03 -17.12
C TYR A 584 4.43 11.98 -16.80
N ASP A 585 4.61 12.86 -15.82
CA ASP A 585 3.57 13.78 -15.37
C ASP A 585 3.15 14.79 -16.45
N GLU A 586 4.11 15.41 -17.14
CA GLU A 586 3.81 16.41 -18.17
C GLU A 586 3.20 15.78 -19.43
N VAL A 587 3.75 14.66 -19.90
CA VAL A 587 3.24 13.99 -21.10
C VAL A 587 1.84 13.42 -20.84
N LYS A 588 1.58 12.81 -19.67
CA LYS A 588 0.23 12.37 -19.29
C LYS A 588 -0.78 13.52 -19.33
N LYS A 589 -0.43 14.71 -18.84
CA LYS A 589 -1.30 15.89 -18.89
C LYS A 589 -1.62 16.31 -20.32
N VAL A 590 -0.60 16.38 -21.18
CA VAL A 590 -0.79 16.76 -22.59
C VAL A 590 -1.69 15.76 -23.31
N LEU A 591 -1.42 14.46 -23.19
CA LEU A 591 -2.24 13.41 -23.82
C LEU A 591 -3.69 13.44 -23.31
N ALA A 592 -3.89 13.69 -22.01
CA ALA A 592 -5.23 13.84 -21.44
C ALA A 592 -6.00 15.04 -22.04
N THR A 593 -5.32 16.14 -22.39
CA THR A 593 -5.98 17.27 -23.09
C THR A 593 -6.37 16.95 -24.53
N LYS A 594 -5.69 15.98 -25.14
CA LYS A 594 -5.94 15.47 -26.49
C LYS A 594 -6.95 14.33 -26.51
N ASP A 595 -7.53 13.96 -25.38
CA ASP A 595 -8.44 12.82 -25.28
C ASP A 595 -7.78 11.45 -25.55
N LEU A 596 -6.48 11.33 -25.25
CA LEU A 596 -5.70 10.12 -25.46
C LEU A 596 -5.38 9.40 -24.15
N ASN A 597 -5.72 8.11 -24.10
CA ASN A 597 -5.25 7.19 -23.07
C ASN A 597 -3.88 6.63 -23.45
N SER A 598 -3.08 6.28 -22.46
CA SER A 598 -1.68 5.96 -22.70
C SER A 598 -1.09 4.94 -21.74
N GLN A 599 -0.23 4.07 -22.26
CA GLN A 599 0.59 3.13 -21.51
C GLN A 599 2.03 3.62 -21.50
N PHE A 600 2.63 3.76 -20.32
CA PHE A 600 4.04 4.12 -20.17
C PHE A 600 4.87 2.90 -19.78
N ALA A 601 6.14 2.89 -20.20
CA ALA A 601 7.10 1.89 -19.77
C ALA A 601 8.48 2.52 -19.59
N HIS A 602 9.25 2.04 -18.61
CA HIS A 602 10.68 2.31 -18.58
C HIS A 602 11.37 1.41 -19.60
N GLU A 603 12.34 1.95 -20.35
CA GLU A 603 13.12 1.17 -21.33
C GLU A 603 13.67 -0.15 -20.74
N ALA A 604 14.12 -0.11 -19.49
CA ALA A 604 14.68 -1.28 -18.80
C ALA A 604 13.68 -2.43 -18.61
N THR A 605 12.38 -2.13 -18.55
CA THR A 605 11.31 -3.09 -18.27
C THR A 605 10.78 -3.81 -19.51
N LEU A 606 11.20 -3.38 -20.71
CA LEU A 606 10.69 -3.97 -21.97
C LEU A 606 11.23 -5.37 -22.26
N ASP A 607 12.33 -5.76 -21.59
CA ASP A 607 12.95 -7.08 -21.72
C ASP A 607 12.46 -8.08 -20.63
N GLU A 608 11.65 -7.62 -19.67
CA GLU A 608 11.15 -8.42 -18.54
C GLU A 608 9.90 -9.22 -18.92
N ARG A 609 9.90 -10.53 -18.67
CA ARG A 609 8.93 -11.48 -19.24
C ARG A 609 7.47 -11.19 -18.84
N PHE A 610 7.19 -10.91 -17.57
CA PHE A 610 5.83 -10.59 -17.15
C PHE A 610 5.50 -9.12 -17.33
N THR A 611 6.46 -8.21 -17.12
CA THR A 611 6.23 -6.78 -17.26
C THR A 611 5.82 -6.42 -18.68
N ILE A 612 6.42 -7.02 -19.71
CA ILE A 612 6.04 -6.77 -21.11
C ILE A 612 4.61 -7.23 -21.42
N ILE A 613 4.13 -8.32 -20.79
CA ILE A 613 2.74 -8.76 -20.93
C ILE A 613 1.81 -7.77 -20.23
N ASN A 614 2.16 -7.30 -19.05
CA ASN A 614 1.37 -6.30 -18.32
C ASN A 614 1.26 -4.99 -19.11
N ILE A 615 2.36 -4.57 -19.76
CA ILE A 615 2.37 -3.42 -20.69
C ILE A 615 1.42 -3.67 -21.87
N ALA A 616 1.42 -4.87 -22.45
CA ALA A 616 0.52 -5.24 -23.54
C ALA A 616 -0.97 -5.16 -23.10
N LEU A 617 -1.31 -5.72 -21.95
CA LEU A 617 -2.68 -5.68 -21.41
C LEU A 617 -3.14 -4.25 -21.13
N GLY A 618 -2.27 -3.42 -20.54
CA GLY A 618 -2.53 -2.01 -20.29
C GLY A 618 -2.73 -1.20 -21.58
N LEU A 619 -1.94 -1.47 -22.62
CA LEU A 619 -2.11 -0.82 -23.92
C LEU A 619 -3.41 -1.23 -24.63
N VAL A 620 -3.78 -2.52 -24.57
CA VAL A 620 -5.07 -3.01 -25.07
C VAL A 620 -6.24 -2.32 -24.34
N ALA A 621 -6.16 -2.22 -23.01
CA ALA A 621 -7.18 -1.54 -22.20
C ALA A 621 -7.26 -0.03 -22.50
N ALA A 622 -6.11 0.62 -22.74
CA ALA A 622 -6.05 2.02 -23.13
C ALA A 622 -6.69 2.27 -24.51
N ALA A 623 -6.65 1.28 -25.41
CA ALA A 623 -7.34 1.32 -26.71
C ALA A 623 -8.83 0.96 -26.62
N GLY A 624 -9.31 0.44 -25.48
CA GLY A 624 -10.72 0.06 -25.26
C GLY A 624 -11.00 -1.43 -25.41
N GLY A 625 -9.97 -2.26 -25.62
CA GLY A 625 -10.11 -3.71 -25.56
C GLY A 625 -10.27 -4.22 -24.12
N ILE A 626 -10.78 -5.44 -24.00
CA ILE A 626 -11.05 -6.13 -22.73
C ILE A 626 -10.20 -7.41 -22.69
N PRO A 627 -9.12 -7.43 -21.89
CA PRO A 627 -8.26 -8.60 -21.80
C PRO A 627 -8.95 -9.87 -21.32
N PHE A 628 -9.73 -9.80 -20.24
CA PHE A 628 -10.51 -10.91 -19.70
C PHE A 628 -11.59 -10.37 -18.77
N THR A 629 -12.62 -11.19 -18.52
CA THR A 629 -13.77 -10.85 -17.68
C THR A 629 -14.05 -11.99 -16.69
N ILE A 630 -15.07 -11.87 -15.85
CA ILE A 630 -15.56 -12.94 -14.96
C ILE A 630 -16.94 -13.44 -15.42
N GLU A 631 -17.23 -13.37 -16.73
CA GLU A 631 -18.58 -13.49 -17.28
C GLU A 631 -19.35 -14.72 -16.74
N ARG A 632 -20.45 -14.43 -16.02
CA ARG A 632 -21.39 -15.36 -15.34
C ARG A 632 -20.90 -16.06 -14.06
N ALA A 633 -19.76 -15.66 -13.51
CA ALA A 633 -19.34 -16.14 -12.19
C ALA A 633 -19.96 -15.33 -11.04
N LEU A 634 -20.31 -14.05 -11.24
CA LEU A 634 -20.84 -13.20 -10.15
C LEU A 634 -22.19 -13.74 -9.63
N PRO A 635 -22.29 -14.08 -8.33
CA PRO A 635 -23.54 -14.53 -7.74
C PRO A 635 -24.48 -13.34 -7.46
N GLY A 636 -25.77 -13.64 -7.28
CA GLY A 636 -26.79 -12.63 -6.97
C GLY A 636 -27.37 -11.93 -8.19
N ASP A 637 -28.18 -10.90 -7.94
CA ASP A 637 -28.98 -10.22 -8.97
C ASP A 637 -28.42 -8.85 -9.41
N SER A 638 -27.24 -8.47 -8.91
CA SER A 638 -26.61 -7.19 -9.29
C SER A 638 -26.18 -7.22 -10.76
N GLU A 639 -26.62 -6.22 -11.52
CA GLU A 639 -26.29 -6.11 -12.95
C GLU A 639 -25.18 -5.07 -13.21
N LEU A 640 -24.86 -4.27 -12.20
CA LEU A 640 -23.92 -3.17 -12.29
C LEU A 640 -23.22 -2.96 -10.93
N HIS A 641 -21.90 -2.94 -10.94
CA HIS A 641 -21.05 -2.71 -9.78
C HIS A 641 -20.33 -1.36 -9.95
N LEU A 642 -20.46 -0.48 -8.96
CA LEU A 642 -19.87 0.84 -8.97
C LEU A 642 -18.83 0.94 -7.87
N GLY A 643 -17.58 1.26 -8.20
CA GLY A 643 -16.60 1.67 -7.20
C GLY A 643 -16.57 3.18 -7.06
N ILE A 644 -16.65 3.70 -5.84
CA ILE A 644 -16.55 5.14 -5.57
C ILE A 644 -15.34 5.40 -4.68
N ASP A 645 -14.43 6.24 -5.18
CA ASP A 645 -13.30 6.74 -4.39
C ASP A 645 -13.14 8.26 -4.49
N VAL A 646 -12.51 8.82 -3.46
CA VAL A 646 -12.35 10.26 -3.26
C VAL A 646 -10.91 10.55 -2.87
N THR A 647 -10.18 11.22 -3.75
CA THR A 647 -8.81 11.66 -3.46
C THR A 647 -8.81 13.12 -3.01
N HIS A 648 -8.08 13.39 -1.92
CA HIS A 648 -7.76 14.73 -1.45
C HIS A 648 -6.37 15.11 -1.96
N GLN A 649 -6.28 16.12 -2.83
CA GLN A 649 -5.00 16.71 -3.21
C GLN A 649 -4.86 18.09 -2.55
N TYR A 650 -3.69 18.35 -1.99
CA TYR A 650 -3.29 19.66 -1.49
C TYR A 650 -2.55 20.38 -2.61
N ASP A 651 -2.96 21.62 -2.92
CA ASP A 651 -2.24 22.45 -3.90
C ASP A 651 -0.93 22.93 -3.28
N GLU A 652 0.20 22.46 -3.79
CA GLU A 652 1.53 22.87 -3.34
C GLU A 652 1.91 24.29 -3.82
N SER A 653 1.14 24.89 -4.72
CA SER A 653 1.51 26.10 -5.46
C SER A 653 0.67 27.35 -5.17
N ALA A 654 -0.35 27.25 -4.32
CA ALA A 654 -1.26 28.37 -4.01
C ALA A 654 -1.13 28.83 -2.55
N ASP A 655 -1.11 30.16 -2.34
CA ASP A 655 -1.20 30.86 -1.04
C ASP A 655 -2.53 30.61 -0.29
N GLY A 656 -3.07 29.39 -0.27
CA GLY A 656 -4.32 29.06 0.41
C GLY A 656 -4.64 27.57 0.50
N ASN A 657 -5.05 27.15 1.70
CA ASN A 657 -5.52 25.80 2.11
C ASN A 657 -6.73 25.31 1.29
N HIS A 658 -6.56 25.02 0.01
CA HIS A 658 -7.61 24.42 -0.82
C HIS A 658 -7.35 22.93 -0.99
N ILE A 659 -8.20 22.12 -0.33
CA ILE A 659 -8.32 20.69 -0.62
C ILE A 659 -9.06 20.56 -1.94
N HIS A 660 -8.37 20.04 -2.94
CA HIS A 660 -8.95 19.65 -4.21
C HIS A 660 -9.47 18.21 -4.11
N LEU A 661 -10.78 18.08 -4.19
CA LEU A 661 -11.50 16.81 -4.17
C LEU A 661 -11.69 16.32 -5.60
N ALA A 662 -11.03 15.23 -5.97
CA ALA A 662 -11.39 14.47 -7.17
C ALA A 662 -12.22 13.26 -6.73
N ALA A 663 -13.37 13.06 -7.38
CA ALA A 663 -14.16 11.85 -7.24
C ALA A 663 -14.06 11.08 -8.55
N ALA A 664 -13.68 9.81 -8.46
CA ALA A 664 -13.77 8.91 -9.59
C ALA A 664 -14.76 7.80 -9.30
N THR A 665 -15.36 7.31 -10.37
CA THR A 665 -16.20 6.12 -10.31
C THR A 665 -15.91 5.23 -11.47
N THR A 666 -15.79 3.95 -11.16
CA THR A 666 -15.62 2.89 -12.15
C THR A 666 -16.90 2.08 -12.18
N ALA A 667 -17.49 1.93 -13.36
CA ALA A 667 -18.67 1.14 -13.58
C ALA A 667 -18.30 -0.18 -14.24
N ILE A 668 -18.73 -1.28 -13.63
CA ILE A 668 -18.35 -2.64 -14.02
C ILE A 668 -19.63 -3.46 -14.14
N HIS A 669 -19.83 -4.11 -15.27
CA HIS A 669 -21.02 -4.91 -15.52
C HIS A 669 -20.96 -6.26 -14.76
N ALA A 670 -22.08 -6.99 -14.72
CA ALA A 670 -22.18 -8.29 -14.07
C ALA A 670 -21.23 -9.36 -14.62
N ASP A 671 -20.73 -9.16 -15.83
CA ASP A 671 -19.70 -10.01 -16.43
C ASP A 671 -18.28 -9.61 -16.03
N GLY A 672 -18.08 -8.53 -15.28
CA GLY A 672 -16.76 -8.00 -14.94
C GLY A 672 -16.15 -7.10 -16.02
N ALA A 673 -16.83 -6.90 -17.15
CA ALA A 673 -16.41 -5.93 -18.14
C ALA A 673 -16.48 -4.52 -17.52
N VAL A 674 -15.37 -3.79 -17.60
CA VAL A 674 -15.35 -2.38 -17.21
C VAL A 674 -16.14 -1.61 -18.26
N LEU A 675 -17.32 -1.12 -17.89
CA LEU A 675 -18.14 -0.26 -18.75
C LEU A 675 -17.52 1.14 -18.89
N GLY A 676 -16.71 1.52 -17.91
CA GLY A 676 -15.89 2.71 -17.99
C GLY A 676 -15.70 3.43 -16.67
N TYR A 677 -15.15 4.65 -16.76
CA TYR A 677 -15.01 5.54 -15.61
C TYR A 677 -15.64 6.91 -15.84
N THR A 678 -15.91 7.61 -14.74
CA THR A 678 -16.19 9.04 -14.71
C THR A 678 -15.25 9.71 -13.72
N SER A 679 -14.81 10.93 -14.03
CA SER A 679 -13.95 11.72 -13.14
C SER A 679 -14.54 13.13 -12.99
N SER A 680 -14.69 13.58 -11.74
CA SER A 680 -15.04 14.98 -11.48
C SER A 680 -13.80 15.88 -11.59
N ARG A 681 -14.00 17.13 -11.97
CA ARG A 681 -12.94 18.13 -11.86
C ARG A 681 -12.61 18.36 -10.39
N PRO A 682 -11.33 18.58 -10.02
CA PRO A 682 -10.99 18.83 -8.63
C PRO A 682 -11.74 20.05 -8.09
N GLN A 683 -12.58 19.86 -7.05
CA GLN A 683 -13.38 20.92 -6.44
C GLN A 683 -12.88 21.26 -5.04
N SER A 684 -13.15 22.47 -4.55
CA SER A 684 -12.79 22.84 -3.18
C SER A 684 -13.79 22.22 -2.19
N GLY A 685 -13.35 21.27 -1.35
CA GLY A 685 -14.20 20.65 -0.33
C GLY A 685 -13.62 19.39 0.32
N GLU A 686 -14.20 18.97 1.45
CA GLU A 686 -13.77 17.77 2.23
C GLU A 686 -14.70 16.55 2.01
N LYS A 687 -15.94 16.75 1.53
CA LYS A 687 -16.90 15.69 1.22
C LYS A 687 -17.46 15.88 -0.18
N ILE A 688 -17.75 14.79 -0.89
CA ILE A 688 -18.44 14.88 -2.18
C ILE A 688 -19.86 15.44 -1.93
N PRO A 689 -20.27 16.52 -2.60
CA PRO A 689 -21.63 17.00 -2.53
C PRO A 689 -22.63 15.91 -2.97
N PRO A 690 -23.77 15.70 -2.28
CA PRO A 690 -24.75 14.67 -2.63
C PRO A 690 -25.21 14.69 -4.10
N LYS A 691 -25.33 15.90 -4.66
CA LYS A 691 -25.66 16.11 -6.08
C LYS A 691 -24.63 15.55 -7.05
N GLU A 692 -23.35 15.58 -6.68
CA GLU A 692 -22.26 15.06 -7.52
C GLU A 692 -22.24 13.54 -7.50
N LEU A 693 -22.42 12.92 -6.33
CA LEU A 693 -22.61 11.47 -6.22
C LEU A 693 -23.79 10.99 -7.07
N LYS A 694 -24.92 11.71 -7.01
CA LYS A 694 -26.07 11.44 -7.88
C LYS A 694 -25.73 11.52 -9.36
N GLU A 695 -25.05 12.57 -9.80
CA GLU A 695 -24.71 12.72 -11.22
C GLU A 695 -23.75 11.62 -11.69
N ILE A 696 -22.77 11.23 -10.86
CA ILE A 696 -21.88 10.10 -11.11
C ILE A 696 -22.68 8.80 -11.32
N VAL A 697 -23.54 8.43 -10.36
CA VAL A 697 -24.36 7.20 -10.45
C VAL A 697 -25.28 7.25 -11.68
N LYS A 698 -25.86 8.40 -11.96
CA LYS A 698 -26.70 8.62 -13.15
C LYS A 698 -25.95 8.38 -14.45
N GLN A 699 -24.67 8.77 -14.57
CA GLN A 699 -23.88 8.48 -15.77
C GLN A 699 -23.63 6.99 -15.97
N ALA A 700 -23.32 6.26 -14.89
CA ALA A 700 -23.16 4.82 -14.97
C ALA A 700 -24.47 4.12 -15.41
N VAL A 701 -25.61 4.52 -14.85
CA VAL A 701 -26.94 4.01 -15.23
C VAL A 701 -27.28 4.37 -16.69
N MET A 702 -26.91 5.57 -17.15
CA MET A 702 -27.07 5.98 -18.56
C MET A 702 -26.18 5.15 -19.49
N GLY A 703 -24.95 4.84 -19.10
CA GLY A 703 -24.05 3.95 -19.84
C GLY A 703 -24.64 2.56 -19.98
N PHE A 704 -25.12 1.98 -18.87
CA PHE A 704 -25.82 0.69 -18.88
C PHE A 704 -27.03 0.72 -19.83
N ARG A 705 -27.90 1.74 -19.71
CA ARG A 705 -29.07 1.86 -20.58
C ARG A 705 -28.72 2.00 -22.06
N THR A 706 -27.62 2.69 -22.37
CA THR A 706 -27.17 2.84 -23.76
C THR A 706 -26.76 1.48 -24.35
N ARG A 707 -26.14 0.61 -23.55
CA ARG A 707 -25.70 -0.73 -23.98
C ARG A 707 -26.85 -1.75 -24.03
N TYR A 708 -27.79 -1.71 -23.10
CA TYR A 708 -28.81 -2.76 -22.93
C TYR A 708 -30.26 -2.33 -23.22
N ASP A 709 -30.50 -1.07 -23.59
CA ASP A 709 -31.82 -0.46 -23.85
C ASP A 709 -32.84 -0.64 -22.71
N ARG A 710 -32.35 -0.77 -21.47
CA ARG A 710 -33.13 -0.87 -20.24
C ARG A 710 -32.35 -0.34 -19.05
N TYR A 711 -33.04 -0.08 -17.93
CA TYR A 711 -32.37 0.18 -16.66
C TYR A 711 -31.91 -1.13 -16.00
N PRO A 712 -30.85 -1.10 -15.17
CA PRO A 712 -30.47 -2.26 -14.36
C PRO A 712 -31.55 -2.52 -13.29
N ASN A 713 -31.78 -3.78 -12.94
CA ASN A 713 -32.73 -4.12 -11.87
C ASN A 713 -32.11 -3.88 -10.48
N ARG A 714 -30.81 -4.13 -10.35
CA ARG A 714 -30.05 -3.95 -9.11
C ARG A 714 -28.63 -3.46 -9.38
N ILE A 715 -28.12 -2.61 -8.49
CA ILE A 715 -26.75 -2.06 -8.52
C ILE A 715 -26.06 -2.31 -7.17
N THR A 716 -24.81 -2.76 -7.17
CA THR A 716 -23.97 -2.80 -5.97
C THR A 716 -22.96 -1.66 -5.99
N ILE A 717 -22.91 -0.85 -4.93
CA ILE A 717 -21.96 0.26 -4.78
C ILE A 717 -20.90 -0.13 -3.76
N HIS A 718 -19.65 -0.25 -4.20
CA HIS A 718 -18.46 -0.44 -3.36
C HIS A 718 -17.84 0.90 -2.97
N ARG A 719 -17.69 1.13 -1.67
CA ARG A 719 -17.03 2.31 -1.09
C ARG A 719 -15.71 1.91 -0.42
N ASP A 720 -14.61 2.57 -0.73
CA ASP A 720 -13.36 2.40 0.04
C ASP A 720 -13.51 2.98 1.45
N GLY A 721 -13.41 2.14 2.48
CA GLY A 721 -13.63 2.56 3.87
C GLY A 721 -15.11 2.76 4.22
N PHE A 722 -15.37 3.64 5.20
CA PHE A 722 -16.71 3.86 5.75
C PHE A 722 -17.59 4.72 4.84
N ALA A 723 -18.85 4.30 4.65
CA ALA A 723 -19.86 4.99 3.85
C ALA A 723 -20.55 6.13 4.63
N ASN A 724 -19.80 7.19 4.94
CA ASN A 724 -20.27 8.36 5.69
C ASN A 724 -20.86 9.49 4.83
N GLU A 725 -21.03 9.23 3.53
CA GLU A 725 -21.61 10.16 2.55
C GLU A 725 -23.14 10.22 2.66
N ASP A 726 -23.72 11.39 2.38
CA ASP A 726 -25.18 11.54 2.29
C ASP A 726 -25.64 11.08 0.90
N LEU A 727 -26.26 9.90 0.87
CA LEU A 727 -26.73 9.24 -0.34
C LEU A 727 -28.16 9.62 -0.73
N SER A 728 -28.88 10.44 0.04
CA SER A 728 -30.33 10.70 -0.13
C SER A 728 -30.75 11.08 -1.55
N ASP A 729 -29.93 11.87 -2.26
CA ASP A 729 -30.14 12.25 -3.66
C ASP A 729 -29.98 11.05 -4.63
N VAL A 730 -29.05 10.14 -4.35
CA VAL A 730 -28.84 8.86 -5.06
C VAL A 730 -30.03 7.93 -4.81
N GLU A 731 -30.45 7.76 -3.55
CA GLU A 731 -31.58 6.88 -3.18
C GLU A 731 -32.86 7.31 -3.88
N THR A 732 -33.14 8.62 -3.87
CA THR A 732 -34.30 9.20 -4.56
C THR A 732 -34.27 8.91 -6.06
N PHE A 733 -33.09 9.08 -6.69
CA PHE A 733 -32.92 8.83 -8.12
C PHE A 733 -33.11 7.36 -8.50
N LEU A 734 -32.50 6.42 -7.77
CA LEU A 734 -32.63 4.99 -8.03
C LEU A 734 -34.06 4.50 -7.78
N SER A 735 -34.72 5.02 -6.74
CA SER A 735 -36.13 4.72 -6.44
C SER A 735 -37.07 5.19 -7.54
N GLU A 736 -36.85 6.38 -8.12
CA GLU A 736 -37.64 6.90 -9.26
C GLU A 736 -37.52 6.02 -10.52
N LEU A 737 -36.42 5.29 -10.65
CA LEU A 737 -36.14 4.38 -11.76
C LEU A 737 -36.52 2.91 -11.47
N ASP A 738 -37.03 2.61 -10.27
CA ASP A 738 -37.32 1.25 -9.79
C ASP A 738 -36.08 0.33 -9.81
N VAL A 739 -34.93 0.89 -9.39
CA VAL A 739 -33.63 0.19 -9.33
C VAL A 739 -33.27 -0.10 -7.87
N ALA A 740 -33.14 -1.38 -7.52
CA ALA A 740 -32.66 -1.78 -6.20
C ALA A 740 -31.16 -1.51 -6.07
N TYR A 741 -30.66 -1.30 -4.85
CA TYR A 741 -29.23 -1.11 -4.64
C TYR A 741 -28.73 -1.61 -3.29
N ASP A 742 -27.45 -1.95 -3.27
CA ASP A 742 -26.68 -2.27 -2.08
C ASP A 742 -25.52 -1.28 -1.95
N VAL A 743 -25.21 -0.86 -0.72
CA VAL A 743 -24.01 -0.08 -0.40
C VAL A 743 -23.12 -0.94 0.46
N VAL A 744 -21.90 -1.17 -0.02
CA VAL A 744 -20.94 -2.11 0.56
C VAL A 744 -19.65 -1.37 0.87
N GLU A 745 -19.27 -1.35 2.14
CA GLU A 745 -17.98 -0.89 2.59
C GLU A 745 -16.93 -1.95 2.30
N ILE A 746 -15.88 -1.56 1.59
CA ILE A 746 -14.68 -2.36 1.35
C ILE A 746 -13.57 -1.76 2.18
N ARG A 747 -13.31 -2.34 3.35
CA ARG A 747 -12.24 -1.87 4.25
C ARG A 747 -10.96 -2.64 3.98
N LYS A 748 -9.95 -1.94 3.48
CA LYS A 748 -8.61 -2.48 3.18
C LYS A 748 -8.00 -3.20 4.39
N GLN A 749 -8.29 -2.79 5.61
CA GLN A 749 -7.75 -3.40 6.82
C GLN A 749 -8.84 -4.22 7.52
N ALA A 750 -8.62 -5.53 7.62
CA ALA A 750 -9.44 -6.41 8.45
C ALA A 750 -8.90 -6.48 9.89
N PRO A 751 -9.76 -6.72 10.90
CA PRO A 751 -9.35 -6.80 12.29
C PRO A 751 -8.57 -8.09 12.64
N ALA A 752 -8.66 -9.12 11.79
CA ALA A 752 -7.97 -10.40 11.95
C ALA A 752 -7.34 -10.87 10.63
N ARG A 753 -6.42 -11.83 10.72
CA ARG A 753 -5.87 -12.58 9.58
C ARG A 753 -6.70 -13.85 9.36
N VAL A 754 -6.75 -14.30 8.10
CA VAL A 754 -7.27 -15.63 7.73
C VAL A 754 -6.08 -16.58 7.60
N LEU A 755 -6.23 -17.80 8.09
CA LEU A 755 -5.20 -18.83 8.14
C LEU A 755 -5.75 -20.13 7.56
N LYS A 756 -4.91 -20.94 6.92
CA LYS A 756 -5.22 -22.34 6.61
C LYS A 756 -4.73 -23.21 7.75
N TYR A 757 -5.57 -24.11 8.25
CA TYR A 757 -5.27 -25.04 9.32
C TYR A 757 -5.21 -26.48 8.81
N SER A 758 -4.07 -27.13 8.98
CA SER A 758 -3.82 -28.51 8.54
C SER A 758 -3.95 -29.55 9.67
N GLY A 759 -4.60 -29.21 10.78
CA GLY A 759 -4.74 -30.06 11.96
C GLY A 759 -3.57 -29.99 12.96
N ALA A 760 -2.41 -29.44 12.55
CA ALA A 760 -1.26 -29.25 13.43
C ALA A 760 -0.47 -27.96 13.15
N HIS A 761 -0.64 -27.37 11.98
CA HIS A 761 0.12 -26.20 11.54
C HIS A 761 -0.78 -25.21 10.81
N PHE A 762 -0.46 -23.93 10.97
CA PHE A 762 -1.11 -22.83 10.25
C PHE A 762 -0.24 -22.36 9.08
N ASP A 763 -0.86 -22.28 7.90
CA ASP A 763 -0.23 -21.86 6.65
C ASP A 763 -1.01 -20.71 5.99
N THR A 764 -0.47 -20.22 4.89
CA THR A 764 -1.06 -19.25 3.98
C THR A 764 -2.50 -19.64 3.67
N PRO A 765 -3.48 -18.72 3.82
CA PRO A 765 -4.87 -19.04 3.54
C PRO A 765 -5.06 -19.36 2.06
N GLN A 766 -6.11 -20.12 1.75
CA GLN A 766 -6.58 -20.20 0.36
C GLN A 766 -7.30 -18.91 0.01
N LYS A 767 -7.08 -18.39 -1.21
CA LYS A 767 -7.93 -17.33 -1.74
C LYS A 767 -9.39 -17.82 -1.81
N ALA A 768 -10.34 -16.90 -1.86
CA ALA A 768 -11.79 -17.18 -1.75
C ALA A 768 -12.26 -17.66 -0.37
N THR A 769 -11.41 -17.72 0.67
CA THR A 769 -11.86 -18.05 2.03
C THR A 769 -12.51 -16.83 2.67
N ALA A 770 -13.66 -17.01 3.33
CA ALA A 770 -14.32 -15.95 4.08
C ALA A 770 -14.76 -16.41 5.47
N ALA A 771 -14.68 -15.49 6.42
CA ALA A 771 -15.39 -15.58 7.69
C ALA A 771 -16.66 -14.73 7.60
N ILE A 772 -17.83 -15.37 7.66
CA ILE A 772 -19.14 -14.75 7.57
C ILE A 772 -19.71 -14.59 8.98
N TYR A 773 -20.14 -13.38 9.33
CA TYR A 773 -20.84 -13.13 10.59
C TYR A 773 -22.32 -13.43 10.37
N GLU A 774 -22.89 -14.37 11.11
CA GLU A 774 -24.25 -14.86 10.86
C GLU A 774 -25.33 -13.81 11.18
N ASP A 775 -25.12 -13.05 12.26
CA ASP A 775 -26.07 -12.03 12.75
C ASP A 775 -25.69 -10.59 12.40
N LEU A 776 -24.58 -10.39 11.68
CA LEU A 776 -24.14 -9.07 11.23
C LEU A 776 -23.96 -9.05 9.70
N PRO A 777 -24.22 -7.93 9.04
CA PRO A 777 -24.02 -7.78 7.61
C PRO A 777 -22.53 -7.63 7.24
N LYS A 778 -21.65 -8.48 7.80
CA LYS A 778 -20.19 -8.33 7.78
C LYS A 778 -19.47 -9.64 7.43
N ALA A 779 -18.35 -9.53 6.70
CA ALA A 779 -17.45 -10.64 6.40
C ALA A 779 -15.98 -10.21 6.38
N ILE A 780 -15.07 -11.14 6.70
CA ILE A 780 -13.62 -10.99 6.47
C ILE A 780 -13.25 -11.92 5.32
N VAL A 781 -12.66 -11.41 4.24
CA VAL A 781 -12.43 -12.15 3.00
C VAL A 781 -10.95 -12.18 2.64
N ALA A 782 -10.41 -13.38 2.46
CA ALA A 782 -9.10 -13.62 1.87
C ALA A 782 -9.24 -13.65 0.34
N THR A 783 -9.00 -12.50 -0.28
CA THR A 783 -9.04 -12.35 -1.75
C THR A 783 -7.75 -12.79 -2.45
N PHE A 784 -6.69 -12.96 -1.68
CA PHE A 784 -5.35 -13.34 -2.12
C PHE A 784 -4.79 -14.38 -1.14
N GLY A 785 -4.10 -15.38 -1.67
CA GLY A 785 -3.70 -16.58 -0.94
C GLY A 785 -3.34 -17.71 -1.90
N GLU A 786 -3.15 -18.93 -1.40
CA GLU A 786 -2.96 -20.10 -2.26
C GLU A 786 -4.10 -20.23 -3.29
N PRO A 787 -3.81 -20.62 -4.55
CA PRO A 787 -2.52 -21.11 -5.07
C PRO A 787 -1.60 -20.04 -5.67
N GLU A 788 -1.81 -18.74 -5.39
CA GLU A 788 -0.96 -17.67 -5.94
C GLU A 788 0.49 -17.85 -5.45
N THR A 789 1.42 -18.05 -6.38
CA THR A 789 2.82 -18.39 -6.03
C THR A 789 3.52 -17.30 -5.22
N LEU A 790 3.10 -16.04 -5.36
CA LEU A 790 3.56 -14.94 -4.51
C LEU A 790 3.12 -15.10 -3.06
N ALA A 791 1.89 -15.57 -2.81
CA ALA A 791 1.32 -15.61 -1.47
C ALA A 791 2.09 -16.56 -0.56
N SER A 792 2.70 -17.61 -1.13
CA SER A 792 3.46 -18.63 -0.41
C SER A 792 4.96 -18.37 -0.35
N ARG A 793 5.46 -17.22 -0.82
CA ARG A 793 6.89 -16.89 -0.71
C ARG A 793 7.23 -16.42 0.70
N GLU A 794 8.35 -16.92 1.22
CA GLU A 794 8.90 -16.44 2.50
C GLU A 794 9.08 -14.91 2.51
N SER A 795 9.43 -14.32 1.36
CA SER A 795 9.61 -12.88 1.22
C SER A 795 8.32 -12.06 1.13
N THR A 796 7.13 -12.64 1.04
CA THR A 796 5.87 -11.87 0.92
C THR A 796 5.19 -11.67 2.27
N GLY A 797 5.35 -12.63 3.18
CA GLY A 797 4.64 -12.66 4.46
C GLY A 797 3.16 -13.02 4.30
N LEU A 798 2.47 -13.16 5.43
CA LEU A 798 1.07 -13.59 5.48
C LEU A 798 0.12 -12.60 4.73
N PRO A 799 -0.68 -13.08 3.76
CA PRO A 799 -1.68 -12.26 3.08
C PRO A 799 -2.63 -11.55 4.04
N GLN A 800 -2.94 -10.30 3.70
CA GLN A 800 -3.87 -9.49 4.46
C GLN A 800 -5.28 -9.65 3.87
N PRO A 801 -6.29 -10.08 4.65
CA PRO A 801 -7.67 -10.07 4.18
C PRO A 801 -8.26 -8.65 4.20
N ILE A 802 -9.45 -8.52 3.64
CA ILE A 802 -10.26 -7.29 3.65
C ILE A 802 -11.55 -7.52 4.43
N THR A 803 -12.17 -6.45 4.93
CA THR A 803 -13.53 -6.52 5.48
C THR A 803 -14.54 -6.02 4.46
N VAL A 804 -15.61 -6.80 4.28
CA VAL A 804 -16.77 -6.48 3.45
C VAL A 804 -17.94 -6.29 4.38
N GLU A 805 -18.62 -5.15 4.32
CA GLU A 805 -19.76 -4.86 5.19
C GLU A 805 -20.89 -4.18 4.42
N ARG A 806 -22.12 -4.66 4.56
CA ARG A 806 -23.29 -4.09 3.87
C ARG A 806 -23.91 -3.01 4.75
N ALA A 807 -23.63 -1.75 4.42
CA ALA A 807 -24.21 -0.57 5.06
C ALA A 807 -25.67 -0.32 4.63
N HIS A 808 -26.04 -0.70 3.41
CA HIS A 808 -27.42 -0.59 2.90
C HIS A 808 -27.73 -1.72 1.93
N GLY A 809 -29.01 -2.08 1.82
CA GLY A 809 -29.52 -3.09 0.90
C GLY A 809 -29.86 -4.40 1.59
N ASP A 810 -30.24 -5.39 0.80
CA ASP A 810 -30.78 -6.68 1.26
C ASP A 810 -30.06 -7.90 0.68
N THR A 811 -29.07 -7.71 -0.20
CA THR A 811 -28.28 -8.81 -0.76
C THR A 811 -27.52 -9.53 0.37
N PRO A 812 -27.59 -10.88 0.48
CA PRO A 812 -26.89 -11.62 1.53
C PRO A 812 -25.40 -11.31 1.58
N ILE A 813 -24.83 -11.18 2.79
CA ILE A 813 -23.42 -10.80 2.96
C ILE A 813 -22.46 -11.81 2.30
N GLU A 814 -22.79 -13.10 2.34
CA GLU A 814 -22.03 -14.15 1.64
C GLU A 814 -21.99 -13.90 0.12
N THR A 815 -23.11 -13.47 -0.48
CA THR A 815 -23.17 -13.11 -1.90
C THR A 815 -22.31 -11.89 -2.20
N LEU A 816 -22.34 -10.86 -1.35
CA LEU A 816 -21.50 -9.66 -1.51
C LEU A 816 -20.01 -9.95 -1.33
N ALA A 817 -19.66 -10.83 -0.39
CA ALA A 817 -18.29 -11.32 -0.18
C ALA A 817 -17.78 -12.09 -1.40
N ALA A 818 -18.62 -12.97 -1.96
CA ALA A 818 -18.35 -13.71 -3.19
C ALA A 818 -18.17 -12.80 -4.41
N GLN A 819 -19.05 -11.80 -4.59
CA GLN A 819 -18.89 -10.78 -5.62
C GLN A 819 -17.56 -10.01 -5.46
N THR A 820 -17.23 -9.62 -4.23
CA THR A 820 -15.98 -8.89 -3.92
C THR A 820 -14.76 -9.71 -4.27
N TYR A 821 -14.74 -11.00 -3.92
CA TYR A 821 -13.66 -11.91 -4.28
C TYR A 821 -13.48 -12.02 -5.80
N LEU A 822 -14.56 -12.32 -6.54
CA LEU A 822 -14.47 -12.49 -7.99
C LEU A 822 -14.02 -11.21 -8.70
N LEU A 823 -14.51 -10.06 -8.26
CA LEU A 823 -14.04 -8.77 -8.77
C LEU A 823 -12.56 -8.50 -8.47
N SER A 824 -11.95 -9.15 -7.48
CA SER A 824 -10.50 -9.03 -7.25
C SER A 824 -9.66 -9.90 -8.20
N GLN A 825 -10.27 -10.91 -8.81
CA GLN A 825 -9.61 -11.79 -9.79
C GLN A 825 -9.53 -11.14 -11.19
N ALA A 826 -10.36 -10.14 -11.48
CA ALA A 826 -10.49 -9.49 -12.79
C ALA A 826 -9.52 -8.32 -13.02
N HIS A 827 -8.40 -8.26 -12.29
CA HIS A 827 -7.42 -7.19 -12.46
C HIS A 827 -6.59 -7.37 -13.74
N ILE A 828 -6.72 -6.43 -14.69
CA ILE A 828 -6.08 -6.52 -16.00
C ILE A 828 -4.65 -5.95 -16.03
N GLY A 829 -4.22 -5.25 -14.98
CA GLY A 829 -2.89 -4.63 -14.91
C GLY A 829 -1.77 -5.62 -14.55
N ALA A 830 -2.11 -6.84 -14.16
CA ALA A 830 -1.15 -7.88 -13.81
C ALA A 830 -1.55 -9.22 -14.41
N SER A 831 -0.67 -9.79 -15.24
CA SER A 831 -0.85 -11.10 -15.87
C SER A 831 -0.45 -12.25 -14.94
N ASN A 832 0.38 -12.00 -13.95
CA ASN A 832 1.04 -13.02 -13.13
C ASN A 832 0.57 -13.05 -11.67
N ALA A 833 -0.41 -12.22 -11.30
CA ALA A 833 -1.07 -12.28 -10.00
C ALA A 833 -2.49 -11.72 -10.08
N THR A 834 -3.31 -12.13 -9.13
CA THR A 834 -4.61 -11.52 -8.87
C THR A 834 -4.50 -10.36 -7.87
N ALA A 835 -5.52 -9.48 -7.83
CA ALA A 835 -5.51 -8.34 -6.94
C ALA A 835 -6.10 -8.66 -5.56
N ARG A 836 -5.59 -7.98 -4.52
CA ARG A 836 -6.16 -8.02 -3.17
C ARG A 836 -7.49 -7.27 -3.07
N LEU A 837 -7.64 -6.18 -3.82
CA LEU A 837 -8.84 -5.34 -3.79
C LEU A 837 -9.72 -5.65 -5.01
N PRO A 838 -11.05 -5.59 -4.88
CA PRO A 838 -11.93 -5.71 -6.04
C PRO A 838 -11.63 -4.57 -7.03
N ILE A 839 -11.68 -4.86 -8.32
CA ILE A 839 -11.39 -3.88 -9.37
C ILE A 839 -12.28 -2.63 -9.29
N THR A 840 -13.49 -2.73 -8.73
CA THR A 840 -14.33 -1.56 -8.42
C THR A 840 -13.57 -0.52 -7.58
N THR A 841 -13.00 -0.95 -6.45
CA THR A 841 -12.39 -0.05 -5.46
C THR A 841 -10.98 0.33 -5.91
N MET A 842 -10.22 -0.63 -6.43
CA MET A 842 -8.87 -0.39 -6.91
C MET A 842 -8.84 0.58 -8.10
N TYR A 843 -9.72 0.39 -9.09
CA TYR A 843 -9.76 1.28 -10.26
C TYR A 843 -10.33 2.65 -9.92
N ALA A 844 -11.26 2.75 -8.96
CA ALA A 844 -11.71 4.04 -8.48
C ALA A 844 -10.55 4.84 -7.83
N ASP A 845 -9.72 4.19 -7.01
CA ASP A 845 -8.52 4.79 -6.38
C ASP A 845 -7.51 5.26 -7.43
N LEU A 846 -7.15 4.38 -8.38
CA LEU A 846 -6.23 4.73 -9.48
C LEU A 846 -6.78 5.87 -10.36
N ALA A 847 -8.06 5.80 -10.74
CA ALA A 847 -8.69 6.82 -11.55
C ALA A 847 -8.80 8.16 -10.80
N SER A 848 -9.07 8.14 -9.50
CA SER A 848 -9.17 9.34 -8.68
C SER A 848 -7.79 10.01 -8.51
N ALA A 849 -6.74 9.22 -8.26
CA ALA A 849 -5.37 9.72 -8.22
C ALA A 849 -4.91 10.31 -9.56
N ALA A 850 -5.22 9.63 -10.67
CA ALA A 850 -4.90 10.11 -12.02
C ALA A 850 -5.70 11.39 -12.38
N ALA A 851 -6.98 11.46 -12.03
CA ALA A 851 -7.81 12.65 -12.23
C ALA A 851 -7.30 13.86 -11.44
N ALA A 852 -6.89 13.66 -10.19
CA ALA A 852 -6.31 14.71 -9.35
C ALA A 852 -5.05 15.31 -10.01
N ARG A 853 -4.17 14.46 -10.54
CA ARG A 853 -2.97 14.87 -11.28
C ARG A 853 -3.24 15.39 -12.70
N LYS A 854 -4.51 15.41 -13.15
CA LYS A 854 -4.94 15.80 -14.51
C LYS A 854 -4.39 14.86 -15.59
N HIS A 855 -4.13 13.60 -15.25
CA HIS A 855 -3.70 12.54 -16.17
C HIS A 855 -4.87 11.86 -16.88
N LEU A 856 -6.09 12.17 -16.47
CA LEU A 856 -7.31 11.72 -17.14
C LEU A 856 -8.06 12.89 -17.75
N PRO A 857 -8.66 12.71 -18.93
CA PRO A 857 -9.56 13.69 -19.50
C PRO A 857 -10.76 13.90 -18.56
N PRO A 858 -11.12 15.15 -18.22
CA PRO A 858 -12.28 15.41 -17.38
C PRO A 858 -13.56 15.04 -18.15
N THR A 859 -14.32 14.08 -17.64
CA THR A 859 -15.50 13.56 -18.33
C THR A 859 -16.71 13.47 -17.41
N ASN A 860 -17.85 13.94 -17.93
CA ASN A 860 -19.16 13.69 -17.36
C ASN A 860 -19.91 12.58 -18.12
N LYS A 861 -19.24 11.86 -19.02
CA LYS A 861 -19.76 10.69 -19.72
C LYS A 861 -18.92 9.48 -19.34
N LEU A 862 -19.54 8.31 -19.29
CA LEU A 862 -18.84 7.06 -19.07
C LEU A 862 -17.86 6.82 -20.23
N ARG A 863 -16.60 6.56 -19.91
CA ARG A 863 -15.52 6.29 -20.88
C ARG A 863 -15.02 4.87 -20.76
N ASP A 864 -15.09 4.14 -21.85
CA ASP A 864 -14.72 2.72 -21.99
C ASP A 864 -13.21 2.48 -22.09
N LYS A 865 -12.45 3.41 -22.69
CA LYS A 865 -10.97 3.33 -22.77
C LYS A 865 -10.30 3.62 -21.41
N ILE A 866 -9.42 2.73 -20.94
CA ILE A 866 -8.85 2.76 -19.58
C ILE A 866 -7.35 3.09 -19.62
N GLY A 867 -6.96 4.36 -19.40
CA GLY A 867 -5.56 4.83 -19.42
C GLY A 867 -4.92 5.14 -18.07
N PHE A 868 -5.57 4.75 -16.95
CA PHE A 868 -5.07 4.98 -15.57
C PHE A 868 -4.49 3.75 -14.88
N ILE A 869 -4.64 2.58 -15.49
CA ILE A 869 -3.93 1.35 -15.10
C ILE A 869 -2.50 1.50 -15.60
#